data_AF-A0A7C7KL28-F1
#
_entry.id   AF-A0A7C7KL28-F1
#
_cell.length_a   1.000
_cell.length_b   1.000
_cell.length_c   1.000
_cell.angle_alpha   90.00
_cell.angle_beta   90.00
_cell.angle_gamma   90.00
#
_symmetry.space_group_name_H-M   'P 1'
#
loop_
_entity.id
_entity.type
_entity.pdbx_description
1 polymer ?
#
loop_
_entity_poly.entity_id
_entity_poly.type
_entity_poly.pdbx_seq_one_letter_code
_entity_poly.pdbx_strand_id
1 'polypeptide(L)'
;MAARSGEGLQGFTSAGSWLSPLVMSSDELNDVIQQYCVRCHNDVTLRGNLSLSEFDIAKAPQLAETAEKMIVKLRAGMMPLPGARRPSPDTLLTLVETLETLIDEAADEQRTPGTRPFQRLNRAEYARLIEDVLGLRIDPEEWLPADQISASFDNIADVQAMSPTLMDAYMTAASEVARQAVGQADAPVTAKTYTNPATVSQHEWEAVEGAPYGTRGGISVLHTFPADGEYIFSMGFISGWGERFHDIDISVEGERVALVHYGGDIDFQGRKTFPVETDPVFIRAGQRRVTAAFIRQMDGPYEDLIRPNDWSLTGTEASYGTTSLPHLINLTLEGPHNPVGVSDTPTRRRIFTCRPTSADEEESCSKSILAGLAAQAYGRSLDQEDIEPLMRFYQMGAGEGGFEMGVRTALEAILTSPHFLFRMEKEPDNVEPGEVYELDEVDLASRISFFLWGTNPDEELLRLARSGDLSKPKNLERQARRLLMDPRSEALATRFASLWLQLQDLEKVRPDAFWFPNYSQQLAVAMRRETELFFDNLVREDRSLLEMYSADYSFLNERLANHYDIPGVVGDEFRRVDYPREERRGVLGHGSVLVQTSLGNRTSPVLRGKWVMQVLLGTPPPAPPPGVPDLEATDETEGT
;
A
#
# COMPACT_ATOMS: atom_id res chain seq x y z
N MET A 1 18.49 63.61 -25.09
CA MET A 1 19.73 64.34 -24.77
C MET A 1 20.85 63.33 -24.62
N ALA A 2 21.86 63.42 -25.51
CA ALA A 2 23.21 62.83 -25.54
C ALA A 2 23.42 61.40 -24.96
N ALA A 3 23.66 60.34 -25.74
CA ALA A 3 24.74 60.04 -26.70
C ALA A 3 26.12 59.76 -26.06
N ARG A 4 26.59 58.50 -26.18
CA ARG A 4 27.98 58.01 -26.34
C ARG A 4 27.91 56.49 -26.64
N SER A 5 28.02 56.09 -27.91
CA SER A 5 29.23 55.52 -28.59
C SER A 5 29.65 54.15 -28.01
N GLY A 6 29.71 53.02 -28.73
CA GLY A 6 29.76 52.78 -30.17
C GLY A 6 31.13 52.21 -30.58
N GLU A 7 31.38 50.94 -30.23
CA GLU A 7 32.43 50.00 -30.70
C GLU A 7 31.89 48.61 -30.25
N GLY A 8 31.78 47.51 -30.99
CA GLY A 8 32.26 47.05 -32.28
C GLY A 8 32.12 45.53 -32.24
N LEU A 9 31.01 44.97 -32.73
CA LEU A 9 30.80 43.51 -32.83
C LEU A 9 30.62 43.17 -34.31
N GLN A 10 31.76 42.96 -34.98
CA GLN A 10 31.81 42.27 -36.26
C GLN A 10 32.05 40.78 -36.02
N GLY A 11 31.09 39.97 -36.47
CA GLY A 11 31.33 38.65 -37.09
C GLY A 11 32.01 37.57 -36.26
N PHE A 12 31.20 36.72 -35.63
CA PHE A 12 31.46 35.28 -35.65
C PHE A 12 30.15 34.55 -35.97
N THR A 13 29.92 34.34 -37.27
CA THR A 13 29.07 33.24 -37.75
C THR A 13 29.84 31.95 -37.49
N SER A 14 29.69 31.35 -36.31
CA SER A 14 30.05 29.94 -36.13
C SER A 14 28.90 29.11 -36.69
N ALA A 15 29.09 28.61 -37.91
CA ALA A 15 28.35 27.47 -38.40
C ALA A 15 28.53 26.35 -37.38
N GLY A 16 27.47 26.07 -36.61
CA GLY A 16 27.40 24.86 -35.79
C GLY A 16 27.45 23.68 -36.76
N SER A 17 28.56 22.95 -36.74
CA SER A 17 28.63 21.64 -37.34
C SER A 17 27.58 20.78 -36.64
N TRP A 18 26.55 20.40 -37.38
CA TRP A 18 25.74 19.25 -37.04
C TRP A 18 26.73 18.07 -36.95
N LEU A 19 27.06 17.65 -35.73
CA LEU A 19 27.82 16.43 -35.50
C LEU A 19 27.00 15.31 -36.14
N SER A 20 27.49 14.77 -37.25
CA SER A 20 26.98 13.49 -37.76
C SER A 20 27.08 12.47 -36.63
N PRO A 21 26.07 11.61 -36.42
CA PRO A 21 26.17 10.54 -35.45
C PRO A 21 27.42 9.71 -35.76
N LEU A 22 28.20 9.39 -34.73
CA LEU A 22 29.33 8.48 -34.82
C LEU A 22 28.77 7.10 -35.21
N VAL A 23 28.79 6.78 -36.50
CA VAL A 23 28.41 5.44 -36.98
C VAL A 23 29.63 4.55 -36.79
N MET A 24 29.66 3.82 -35.68
CA MET A 24 30.64 2.77 -35.42
C MET A 24 30.13 1.43 -35.94
N SER A 25 31.00 0.63 -36.54
CA SER A 25 30.70 -0.74 -36.94
C SER A 25 30.66 -1.69 -35.73
N SER A 26 29.98 -2.83 -35.87
CA SER A 26 29.93 -3.87 -34.83
C SER A 26 31.33 -4.34 -34.40
N ASP A 27 32.28 -4.42 -35.35
CA ASP A 27 33.67 -4.81 -35.06
C ASP A 27 34.38 -3.76 -34.18
N GLU A 28 34.20 -2.47 -34.46
CA GLU A 28 34.77 -1.39 -33.64
C GLU A 28 34.16 -1.36 -32.24
N LEU A 29 32.87 -1.64 -32.11
CA LEU A 29 32.19 -1.74 -30.81
C LEU A 29 32.64 -2.99 -30.02
N ASN A 30 32.86 -4.11 -30.71
CA ASN A 30 33.47 -5.30 -30.11
C ASN A 30 34.89 -5.01 -29.59
N ASP A 31 35.70 -4.26 -30.35
CA ASP A 31 37.03 -3.82 -29.90
C ASP A 31 36.96 -2.97 -28.62
N VAL A 32 35.95 -2.10 -28.49
CA VAL A 32 35.70 -1.33 -27.26
C VAL A 32 35.40 -2.27 -26.08
N ILE A 33 34.52 -3.25 -26.27
CA ILE A 33 34.19 -4.23 -25.20
C ILE A 33 35.44 -5.01 -24.79
N GLN A 34 36.22 -5.49 -25.75
CA GLN A 34 37.44 -6.25 -25.50
C GLN A 34 38.51 -5.41 -24.77
N GLN A 35 38.68 -4.16 -25.17
CA GLN A 35 39.69 -3.27 -24.59
C GLN A 35 39.34 -2.79 -23.18
N TYR A 36 38.06 -2.48 -22.92
CA TYR A 36 37.65 -1.75 -21.73
C TYR A 36 36.86 -2.61 -20.71
N CYS A 37 36.16 -3.65 -21.15
CA CYS A 37 35.29 -4.46 -20.30
C CYS A 37 35.93 -5.81 -19.94
N VAL A 38 36.48 -6.52 -20.94
CA VAL A 38 37.00 -7.90 -20.77
C VAL A 38 38.17 -8.00 -19.81
N ARG A 39 38.91 -6.91 -19.57
CA ARG A 39 39.97 -6.87 -18.56
C ARG A 39 39.49 -7.29 -17.16
N CYS A 40 38.23 -6.98 -16.81
CA CYS A 40 37.63 -7.36 -15.52
C CYS A 40 36.55 -8.43 -15.65
N HIS A 41 35.82 -8.45 -16.76
CA HIS A 41 34.76 -9.41 -17.06
C HIS A 41 35.27 -10.48 -18.03
N ASN A 42 36.12 -11.37 -17.52
CA ASN A 42 36.65 -12.53 -18.25
C ASN A 42 36.53 -13.78 -17.39
N ASP A 43 36.82 -14.94 -17.97
CA ASP A 43 36.63 -16.26 -17.34
C ASP A 43 37.53 -16.49 -16.12
N VAL A 44 38.58 -15.69 -15.95
CA VAL A 44 39.53 -15.81 -14.83
C VAL A 44 39.16 -14.87 -13.68
N THR A 45 38.96 -13.59 -13.98
CA THR A 45 38.71 -12.55 -12.97
C THR A 45 37.25 -12.55 -12.54
N LEU A 46 36.35 -12.85 -13.49
CA LEU A 46 34.91 -13.07 -13.31
C LEU A 46 34.24 -12.03 -12.39
N ARG A 47 34.62 -10.76 -12.51
CA ARG A 47 34.03 -9.70 -11.67
C ARG A 47 32.54 -9.59 -11.91
N GLY A 48 31.77 -9.52 -10.83
CA GLY A 48 30.30 -9.51 -10.91
C GLY A 48 29.71 -10.82 -11.45
N ASN A 49 30.46 -11.92 -11.40
CA ASN A 49 30.07 -13.22 -11.93
C ASN A 49 29.70 -13.18 -13.43
N LEU A 50 30.40 -12.35 -14.21
CA LEU A 50 30.16 -12.11 -15.63
C LEU A 50 31.45 -12.27 -16.43
N SER A 51 31.36 -12.99 -17.55
CA SER A 51 32.40 -13.04 -18.58
C SER A 51 31.87 -12.44 -19.88
N LEU A 52 32.68 -11.57 -20.49
CA LEU A 52 32.43 -10.95 -21.78
C LEU A 52 33.50 -11.36 -22.82
N SER A 53 34.35 -12.35 -22.50
CA SER A 53 35.45 -12.79 -23.37
C SER A 53 34.97 -13.12 -24.78
N GLU A 54 33.85 -13.85 -24.88
CA GLU A 54 33.23 -14.29 -26.13
C GLU A 54 32.00 -13.46 -26.53
N PHE A 55 31.77 -12.33 -25.86
CA PHE A 55 30.62 -11.48 -26.17
C PHE A 55 30.82 -10.78 -27.52
N ASP A 56 29.80 -10.90 -28.37
CA ASP A 56 29.74 -10.28 -29.69
C ASP A 56 28.46 -9.45 -29.76
N ILE A 57 28.61 -8.15 -30.03
CA ILE A 57 27.49 -7.22 -30.08
C ILE A 57 26.43 -7.62 -31.11
N ALA A 58 26.84 -8.19 -32.24
CA ALA A 58 25.90 -8.67 -33.27
C ALA A 58 25.04 -9.83 -32.77
N LYS A 59 25.46 -10.49 -31.69
CA LYS A 59 24.74 -11.58 -31.02
C LYS A 59 24.11 -11.17 -29.69
N ALA A 60 24.03 -9.86 -29.40
CA ALA A 60 23.40 -9.36 -28.20
C ALA A 60 21.96 -9.90 -28.00
N PRO A 61 21.11 -10.06 -29.05
CA PRO A 61 19.79 -10.65 -28.89
C PRO A 61 19.77 -12.08 -28.34
N GLN A 62 20.75 -12.92 -28.69
CA GLN A 62 20.83 -14.29 -28.13
C GLN A 62 21.34 -14.30 -26.68
N LEU A 63 21.92 -13.19 -26.21
CA LEU A 63 22.42 -12.97 -24.86
C LEU A 63 21.69 -11.80 -24.19
N ALA A 64 20.38 -11.66 -24.44
CA ALA A 64 19.58 -10.49 -24.05
C ALA A 64 19.73 -10.13 -22.57
N GLU A 65 19.69 -11.12 -21.65
CA GLU A 65 19.86 -10.86 -20.21
C GLU A 65 21.22 -10.20 -19.87
N THR A 66 22.28 -10.61 -20.56
CA THR A 66 23.61 -10.01 -20.40
C THR A 66 23.66 -8.62 -21.02
N ALA A 67 23.11 -8.45 -22.22
CA ALA A 67 23.05 -7.18 -22.92
C ALA A 67 22.27 -6.13 -22.11
N GLU A 68 21.11 -6.50 -21.54
CA GLU A 68 20.31 -5.66 -20.66
C GLU A 68 21.10 -5.20 -19.42
N LYS A 69 21.82 -6.13 -18.76
CA LYS A 69 22.70 -5.77 -17.64
C LYS A 69 23.80 -4.80 -18.06
N MET A 70 24.33 -4.94 -19.28
CA MET A 70 25.30 -3.98 -19.83
C MET A 70 24.66 -2.62 -20.08
N ILE A 71 23.51 -2.58 -20.77
CA ILE A 71 22.76 -1.36 -21.07
C ILE A 71 22.51 -0.55 -19.80
N VAL A 72 21.92 -1.18 -18.79
CA VAL A 72 21.60 -0.54 -17.50
C VAL A 72 22.86 0.04 -16.84
N LYS A 73 23.98 -0.71 -16.81
CA LYS A 73 25.23 -0.25 -16.18
C LYS A 73 25.95 0.84 -16.98
N LEU A 74 25.81 0.83 -18.30
CA LEU A 74 26.37 1.83 -19.22
C LEU A 74 25.57 3.14 -19.16
N ARG A 75 24.24 3.07 -19.22
CA ARG A 75 23.35 4.24 -19.05
C ARG A 75 23.55 4.90 -17.68
N ALA A 76 23.75 4.10 -16.64
CA ALA A 76 24.06 4.61 -15.30
C ALA A 76 25.52 5.13 -15.13
N GLY A 77 26.37 5.05 -16.16
CA GLY A 77 27.77 5.50 -16.10
C GLY A 77 28.66 4.73 -15.11
N MET A 78 28.20 3.57 -14.65
CA MET A 78 28.88 2.76 -13.63
C MET A 78 30.00 1.91 -14.22
N MET A 79 29.91 1.58 -15.51
CA MET A 79 30.90 0.78 -16.22
C MET A 79 31.48 1.53 -17.43
N PRO A 80 32.80 1.38 -17.70
CA PRO A 80 33.83 0.80 -16.81
C PRO A 80 33.95 1.59 -15.48
N LEU A 81 34.46 1.02 -14.38
CA LEU A 81 34.46 1.72 -13.06
C LEU A 81 35.18 3.09 -13.08
N PRO A 82 34.79 4.05 -12.20
CA PRO A 82 35.55 5.29 -12.03
C PRO A 82 37.02 5.02 -11.70
N GLY A 83 37.93 5.73 -12.36
CA GLY A 83 39.38 5.53 -12.22
C GLY A 83 39.97 4.42 -13.10
N ALA A 84 39.15 3.58 -13.74
CA ALA A 84 39.62 2.68 -14.79
C ALA A 84 39.81 3.44 -16.11
N ARG A 85 40.54 2.83 -17.06
CA ARG A 85 40.59 3.33 -18.45
C ARG A 85 39.16 3.28 -19.00
N ARG A 86 38.70 4.39 -19.59
CA ARG A 86 37.35 4.52 -20.19
C ARG A 86 37.48 5.04 -21.63
N PRO A 87 36.59 4.63 -22.54
CA PRO A 87 36.49 5.25 -23.86
C PRO A 87 35.82 6.63 -23.73
N SER A 88 35.68 7.34 -24.85
CA SER A 88 35.01 8.65 -24.84
C SER A 88 33.52 8.50 -24.46
N PRO A 89 32.89 9.54 -23.87
CA PRO A 89 31.44 9.51 -23.59
C PRO A 89 30.60 9.19 -24.83
N ASP A 90 30.93 9.78 -25.98
CA ASP A 90 30.22 9.54 -27.24
C ASP A 90 30.34 8.08 -27.71
N THR A 91 31.51 7.44 -27.48
CA THR A 91 31.71 6.02 -27.77
C THR A 91 30.87 5.13 -26.87
N LEU A 92 30.77 5.44 -25.56
CA LEU A 92 29.90 4.68 -24.65
C LEU A 92 28.43 4.85 -25.00
N LEU A 93 28.03 6.07 -25.38
CA LEU A 93 26.68 6.37 -25.81
C LEU A 93 26.31 5.58 -27.08
N THR A 94 27.20 5.59 -28.07
CA THR A 94 27.03 4.81 -29.31
C THR A 94 26.92 3.32 -29.00
N LEU A 95 27.75 2.79 -28.10
CA LEU A 95 27.71 1.37 -27.70
C LEU A 95 26.37 1.00 -27.06
N VAL A 96 25.89 1.81 -26.11
CA VAL A 96 24.64 1.51 -25.41
C VAL A 96 23.41 1.66 -26.31
N GLU A 97 23.36 2.70 -27.14
CA GLU A 97 22.28 2.91 -28.11
C GLU A 97 22.24 1.80 -29.17
N THR A 98 23.40 1.28 -29.59
CA THR A 98 23.47 0.14 -30.51
C THR A 98 22.94 -1.14 -29.84
N LEU A 99 23.34 -1.40 -28.58
CA LEU A 99 22.82 -2.54 -27.83
C LEU A 99 21.31 -2.46 -27.64
N GLU A 100 20.79 -1.30 -27.23
CA GLU A 100 19.35 -1.03 -27.09
C GLU A 100 18.62 -1.28 -28.40
N THR A 101 19.08 -0.68 -29.51
CA THR A 101 18.46 -0.84 -30.83
C THR A 101 18.38 -2.32 -31.24
N LEU A 102 19.49 -3.07 -31.09
CA LEU A 102 19.51 -4.49 -31.45
C LEU A 102 18.57 -5.34 -30.59
N ILE A 103 18.47 -5.03 -29.30
CA ILE A 103 17.58 -5.75 -28.38
C ILE A 103 16.12 -5.40 -28.66
N ASP A 104 15.81 -4.12 -28.87
CA ASP A 104 14.46 -3.63 -29.16
C ASP A 104 13.95 -4.17 -30.51
N GLU A 105 14.77 -4.13 -31.56
CA GLU A 105 14.42 -4.71 -32.87
C GLU A 105 14.17 -6.21 -32.78
N ALA A 106 15.01 -6.95 -32.05
CA ALA A 106 14.82 -8.38 -31.83
C ALA A 106 13.55 -8.69 -31.01
N ALA A 107 13.23 -7.87 -30.02
CA ALA A 107 12.02 -7.99 -29.22
C ALA A 107 10.75 -7.71 -30.05
N ASP A 108 10.81 -6.76 -30.98
CA ASP A 108 9.73 -6.45 -31.91
C ASP A 108 9.47 -7.60 -32.91
N GLU A 109 10.54 -8.26 -33.38
CA GLU A 109 10.45 -9.44 -34.25
C GLU A 109 9.95 -10.68 -33.50
N GLN A 110 10.41 -10.88 -32.26
CA GLN A 110 10.06 -12.03 -31.41
C GLN A 110 9.25 -11.57 -30.20
N ARG A 111 8.00 -11.13 -30.47
CA ARG A 111 7.04 -10.75 -29.42
C ARG A 111 6.77 -11.94 -28.51
N THR A 112 7.55 -12.04 -27.44
CA THR A 112 7.43 -13.07 -26.42
C THR A 112 6.85 -12.40 -25.18
N PRO A 113 5.52 -12.42 -24.99
CA PRO A 113 4.87 -11.71 -23.88
C PRO A 113 5.17 -12.32 -22.49
N GLY A 114 6.03 -13.34 -22.44
CA GLY A 114 6.31 -14.14 -21.27
C GLY A 114 5.20 -15.15 -20.97
N THR A 115 5.35 -15.88 -19.87
CA THR A 115 4.30 -16.72 -19.31
C THR A 115 3.82 -16.10 -18.00
N ARG A 116 2.52 -16.26 -17.72
CA ARG A 116 1.93 -15.81 -16.46
C ARG A 116 1.40 -17.03 -15.70
N PRO A 117 2.02 -17.43 -14.57
CA PRO A 117 1.44 -18.47 -13.73
C PRO A 117 0.14 -17.96 -13.09
N PHE A 118 -0.70 -18.89 -12.61
CA PHE A 118 -1.94 -18.53 -11.94
C PHE A 118 -1.67 -17.59 -10.77
N GLN A 119 -2.28 -16.41 -10.84
CA GLN A 119 -2.08 -15.39 -9.83
C GLN A 119 -3.16 -15.49 -8.77
N ARG A 120 -2.76 -15.62 -7.51
CA ARG A 120 -3.68 -15.57 -6.37
C ARG A 120 -3.96 -14.11 -5.96
N LEU A 121 -5.12 -13.84 -5.40
CA LEU A 121 -5.36 -12.58 -4.70
C LEU A 121 -4.39 -12.44 -3.52
N ASN A 122 -3.62 -11.36 -3.46
CA ASN A 122 -2.88 -11.04 -2.24
C ASN A 122 -3.83 -10.48 -1.14
N ARG A 123 -3.33 -10.24 0.08
CA ARG A 123 -4.13 -9.73 1.21
C ARG A 123 -4.98 -8.51 0.85
N ALA A 124 -4.41 -7.55 0.14
CA ALA A 124 -5.10 -6.31 -0.17
C ALA A 124 -6.08 -6.41 -1.34
N GLU A 125 -5.76 -7.21 -2.36
CA GLU A 125 -6.71 -7.55 -3.43
C GLU A 125 -7.91 -8.31 -2.85
N TYR A 126 -7.68 -9.23 -1.91
CA TYR A 126 -8.74 -9.93 -1.18
C TYR A 126 -9.63 -8.94 -0.40
N ALA A 127 -9.03 -8.05 0.41
CA ALA A 127 -9.79 -7.07 1.19
C ALA A 127 -10.61 -6.12 0.32
N ARG A 128 -10.04 -5.59 -0.78
CA ARG A 128 -10.78 -4.73 -1.72
C ARG A 128 -11.90 -5.46 -2.42
N LEU A 129 -11.68 -6.71 -2.84
CA LEU A 129 -12.70 -7.47 -3.52
C LEU A 129 -13.88 -7.79 -2.59
N ILE A 130 -13.61 -8.05 -1.31
CA ILE A 130 -14.66 -8.16 -0.28
C ILE A 130 -15.42 -6.84 -0.09
N GLU A 131 -14.72 -5.70 -0.05
CA GLU A 131 -15.36 -4.39 0.05
C GLU A 131 -16.24 -4.09 -1.18
N ASP A 132 -15.80 -4.44 -2.38
CA ASP A 132 -16.57 -4.21 -3.60
C ASP A 132 -17.83 -5.08 -3.66
N VAL A 133 -17.70 -6.38 -3.37
CA VAL A 133 -18.81 -7.34 -3.43
C VAL A 133 -19.80 -7.13 -2.28
N LEU A 134 -19.30 -6.98 -1.04
CA LEU A 134 -20.13 -7.00 0.16
C LEU A 134 -20.30 -5.62 0.81
N GLY A 135 -19.53 -4.60 0.40
CA GLY A 135 -19.52 -3.30 1.09
C GLY A 135 -18.99 -3.42 2.53
N LEU A 136 -18.18 -4.44 2.82
CA LEU A 136 -17.64 -4.73 4.14
C LEU A 136 -16.13 -4.50 4.13
N ARG A 137 -15.62 -3.61 4.98
CA ARG A 137 -14.17 -3.43 5.16
C ARG A 137 -13.63 -4.47 6.12
N ILE A 138 -12.54 -5.13 5.76
CA ILE A 138 -11.94 -6.17 6.60
C ILE A 138 -10.46 -5.90 6.80
N ASP A 139 -9.91 -6.40 7.90
CA ASP A 139 -8.47 -6.51 8.09
C ASP A 139 -8.03 -7.93 7.71
N PRO A 140 -7.41 -8.13 6.53
CA PRO A 140 -7.00 -9.46 6.08
C PRO A 140 -5.85 -10.03 6.93
N GLU A 141 -5.15 -9.21 7.72
CA GLU A 141 -4.03 -9.66 8.54
C GLU A 141 -4.45 -10.52 9.73
N GLU A 142 -5.73 -10.47 10.13
CA GLU A 142 -6.28 -11.29 11.21
C GLU A 142 -6.23 -12.79 10.89
N TRP A 143 -6.25 -13.16 9.59
CA TRP A 143 -6.37 -14.55 9.15
C TRP A 143 -5.30 -14.95 8.15
N LEU A 144 -5.01 -14.11 7.17
CA LEU A 144 -4.09 -14.44 6.08
C LEU A 144 -2.66 -14.13 6.51
N PRO A 145 -1.66 -14.97 6.21
CA PRO A 145 -0.24 -14.65 6.45
C PRO A 145 0.27 -13.59 5.47
N ALA A 146 1.42 -12.98 5.79
CA ALA A 146 2.01 -11.94 4.94
C ALA A 146 2.41 -12.52 3.58
N ASP A 147 2.11 -11.79 2.50
CA ASP A 147 2.47 -12.20 1.15
C ASP A 147 3.99 -12.08 0.94
N GLN A 148 4.55 -12.98 0.13
CA GLN A 148 5.95 -12.92 -0.23
C GLN A 148 6.19 -11.76 -1.20
N ILE A 149 7.29 -11.03 -0.98
CA ILE A 149 7.69 -9.92 -1.83
C ILE A 149 8.70 -10.42 -2.88
N SER A 150 8.38 -10.23 -4.16
CA SER A 150 9.28 -10.43 -5.29
C SER A 150 9.44 -9.10 -6.02
N ALA A 151 10.68 -8.73 -6.36
CA ALA A 151 11.01 -7.44 -6.99
C ALA A 151 10.34 -6.21 -6.33
N SER A 152 10.24 -6.21 -4.99
CA SER A 152 9.55 -5.20 -4.17
C SER A 152 8.01 -5.21 -4.20
N PHE A 153 7.37 -6.07 -4.99
CA PHE A 153 5.91 -6.22 -5.06
C PHE A 153 5.40 -7.49 -4.38
N ASP A 154 4.18 -7.41 -3.83
CA ASP A 154 3.49 -8.51 -3.13
C ASP A 154 2.43 -9.21 -4.01
N ASN A 155 2.39 -8.86 -5.30
CA ASN A 155 1.46 -9.39 -6.29
C ASN A 155 2.20 -9.89 -7.55
N ILE A 156 3.37 -10.50 -7.39
CA ILE A 156 4.00 -11.23 -8.49
C ILE A 156 3.70 -12.72 -8.31
N ALA A 157 3.15 -13.33 -9.36
CA ALA A 157 2.63 -14.69 -9.29
C ALA A 157 3.73 -15.76 -9.08
N ASP A 158 5.01 -15.44 -9.34
CA ASP A 158 6.16 -16.34 -9.17
C ASP A 158 6.40 -16.78 -7.72
N VAL A 159 6.02 -15.95 -6.74
CA VAL A 159 6.17 -16.20 -5.30
C VAL A 159 4.83 -16.40 -4.58
N GLN A 160 3.74 -16.64 -5.31
CA GLN A 160 2.39 -16.77 -4.76
C GLN A 160 1.86 -18.21 -4.66
N ALA A 161 2.77 -19.18 -4.57
CA ALA A 161 2.41 -20.59 -4.45
C ALA A 161 1.43 -20.83 -3.28
N MET A 162 0.38 -21.63 -3.54
CA MET A 162 -0.61 -22.01 -2.54
C MET A 162 -0.08 -23.14 -1.65
N SER A 163 -0.11 -22.93 -0.33
CA SER A 163 0.20 -23.97 0.65
C SER A 163 -1.08 -24.46 1.35
N PRO A 164 -1.09 -25.69 1.93
CA PRO A 164 -2.24 -26.16 2.70
C PRO A 164 -2.63 -25.22 3.85
N THR A 165 -1.63 -24.64 4.54
CA THR A 165 -1.86 -23.67 5.63
C THR A 165 -2.50 -22.39 5.12
N LEU A 166 -2.09 -21.92 3.94
CA LEU A 166 -2.70 -20.74 3.34
C LEU A 166 -4.15 -21.01 2.90
N MET A 167 -4.43 -22.20 2.38
CA MET A 167 -5.81 -22.59 2.05
C MET A 167 -6.71 -22.62 3.30
N ASP A 168 -6.23 -23.18 4.41
CA ASP A 168 -6.95 -23.19 5.69
C ASP A 168 -7.21 -21.77 6.22
N ALA A 169 -6.22 -20.87 6.08
CA ALA A 169 -6.38 -19.45 6.39
C ALA A 169 -7.46 -18.78 5.53
N TYR A 170 -7.55 -19.11 4.24
CA TYR A 170 -8.60 -18.60 3.36
C TYR A 170 -9.99 -19.11 3.72
N MET A 171 -10.10 -20.38 4.08
CA MET A 171 -11.38 -20.94 4.55
C MET A 171 -11.83 -20.28 5.85
N THR A 172 -10.89 -20.05 6.78
CA THR A 172 -11.16 -19.32 8.03
C THR A 172 -11.60 -17.89 7.74
N ALA A 173 -10.89 -17.17 6.87
CA ALA A 173 -11.24 -15.81 6.47
C ALA A 173 -12.63 -15.76 5.81
N ALA A 174 -12.91 -16.64 4.85
CA ALA A 174 -14.20 -16.72 4.17
C ALA A 174 -15.36 -16.98 5.15
N SER A 175 -15.17 -17.87 6.11
CA SER A 175 -16.19 -18.16 7.13
C SER A 175 -16.43 -16.97 8.06
N GLU A 176 -15.36 -16.26 8.49
CA GLU A 176 -15.50 -15.01 9.27
C GLU A 176 -16.22 -13.93 8.47
N VAL A 177 -15.78 -13.69 7.23
CA VAL A 177 -16.36 -12.67 6.36
C VAL A 177 -17.83 -12.95 6.09
N ALA A 178 -18.21 -14.20 5.80
CA ALA A 178 -19.60 -14.57 5.60
C ALA A 178 -20.45 -14.37 6.87
N ARG A 179 -19.91 -14.70 8.04
CA ARG A 179 -20.56 -14.47 9.35
C ARG A 179 -20.73 -12.98 9.64
N GLN A 180 -19.71 -12.16 9.40
CA GLN A 180 -19.77 -10.71 9.55
C GLN A 180 -20.75 -10.05 8.58
N ALA A 181 -20.80 -10.53 7.33
CA ALA A 181 -21.62 -9.96 6.29
C ALA A 181 -23.12 -10.24 6.47
N VAL A 182 -23.47 -11.48 6.84
CA VAL A 182 -24.87 -11.88 7.10
C VAL A 182 -25.31 -11.46 8.50
N GLY A 183 -24.42 -11.52 9.50
CA GLY A 183 -24.77 -11.42 10.92
C GLY A 183 -25.22 -12.75 11.51
N GLN A 184 -25.35 -12.80 12.83
CA GLN A 184 -25.71 -14.00 13.57
C GLN A 184 -26.62 -13.66 14.75
N ALA A 185 -27.91 -13.99 14.65
CA ALA A 185 -28.91 -13.63 15.66
C ALA A 185 -28.68 -14.29 17.03
N ASP A 186 -28.05 -15.46 17.04
CA ASP A 186 -27.69 -16.26 18.23
C ASP A 186 -26.18 -16.18 18.55
N ALA A 187 -25.53 -15.07 18.18
CA ALA A 187 -24.10 -14.92 18.35
C ALA A 187 -23.68 -15.14 19.82
N PRO A 188 -22.62 -15.94 20.06
CA PRO A 188 -22.09 -16.10 21.40
C PRO A 188 -21.47 -14.79 21.89
N VAL A 189 -21.44 -14.60 23.21
CA VAL A 189 -20.70 -13.50 23.83
C VAL A 189 -19.21 -13.68 23.53
N THR A 190 -18.62 -12.70 22.86
CA THR A 190 -17.20 -12.67 22.53
C THR A 190 -16.63 -11.32 22.91
N ALA A 191 -15.31 -11.27 23.14
CA ALA A 191 -14.59 -10.03 23.41
C ALA A 191 -13.54 -9.79 22.32
N LYS A 192 -13.52 -8.58 21.75
CA LYS A 192 -12.51 -8.14 20.78
C LYS A 192 -11.77 -6.93 21.34
N THR A 193 -10.45 -7.04 21.48
CA THR A 193 -9.59 -5.95 21.96
C THR A 193 -8.85 -5.29 20.82
N TYR A 194 -8.94 -3.96 20.75
CA TYR A 194 -8.17 -3.09 19.88
C TYR A 194 -7.07 -2.42 20.69
N THR A 195 -5.86 -2.35 20.14
CA THR A 195 -4.68 -1.84 20.86
C THR A 195 -4.03 -0.68 20.11
N ASN A 196 -3.76 0.40 20.85
CA ASN A 196 -2.86 1.46 20.38
C ASN A 196 -1.44 1.22 20.91
N PRO A 197 -0.41 1.24 20.06
CA PRO A 197 0.96 1.27 20.54
C PRO A 197 1.25 2.61 21.20
N ALA A 198 2.23 2.64 22.11
CA ALA A 198 2.62 3.86 22.82
C ALA A 198 3.04 5.02 21.89
N THR A 199 3.46 4.70 20.67
CA THR A 199 3.86 5.63 19.59
C THR A 199 2.71 6.43 18.98
N VAL A 200 1.46 6.04 19.24
CA VAL A 200 0.28 6.84 18.83
C VAL A 200 0.21 8.07 19.72
N SER A 201 0.34 9.26 19.14
CA SER A 201 0.11 10.50 19.88
C SER A 201 -1.37 10.62 20.26
N GLN A 202 -1.65 10.95 21.53
CA GLN A 202 -2.98 11.22 22.07
C GLN A 202 -3.02 12.58 22.77
N HIS A 203 -2.22 13.53 22.25
CA HIS A 203 -2.08 14.87 22.80
C HIS A 203 -3.40 15.65 22.67
N GLU A 204 -3.55 16.77 23.37
CA GLU A 204 -4.79 17.59 23.40
C GLU A 204 -5.29 18.06 22.04
N TRP A 205 -4.39 18.27 21.09
CA TRP A 205 -4.73 18.66 19.72
C TRP A 205 -4.86 17.47 18.76
N GLU A 206 -4.70 16.23 19.24
CA GLU A 206 -4.86 15.03 18.44
C GLU A 206 -6.33 14.63 18.42
N ALA A 207 -7.00 14.82 17.29
CA ALA A 207 -8.29 14.19 17.05
C ALA A 207 -8.08 12.83 16.40
N VAL A 208 -8.84 11.82 16.82
CA VAL A 208 -8.92 10.55 16.10
C VAL A 208 -10.09 10.59 15.12
N GLU A 209 -9.91 10.00 13.94
CA GLU A 209 -10.91 10.02 12.87
C GLU A 209 -12.27 9.51 13.38
N GLY A 210 -13.34 10.25 13.10
CA GLY A 210 -14.71 9.91 13.50
C GLY A 210 -15.04 10.18 14.97
N ALA A 211 -14.12 10.71 15.78
CA ALA A 211 -14.43 11.13 17.13
C ALA A 211 -15.31 12.39 17.14
N PRO A 212 -16.21 12.55 18.14
CA PRO A 212 -16.98 13.78 18.32
C PRO A 212 -16.10 15.01 18.50
N TYR A 213 -16.56 16.17 18.02
CA TYR A 213 -15.86 17.43 18.23
C TYR A 213 -15.66 17.73 19.73
N GLY A 214 -14.51 18.31 20.08
CA GLY A 214 -14.14 18.57 21.47
C GLY A 214 -13.60 17.35 22.21
N THR A 215 -13.20 16.30 21.50
CA THR A 215 -12.46 15.16 22.05
C THR A 215 -10.98 15.21 21.66
N ARG A 216 -10.16 14.41 22.34
CA ARG A 216 -8.74 14.20 22.07
C ARG A 216 -8.34 12.73 22.21
N GLY A 217 -7.35 12.31 21.45
CA GLY A 217 -6.76 10.98 21.52
C GLY A 217 -7.79 9.85 21.44
N GLY A 218 -7.42 8.69 21.98
CA GLY A 218 -8.30 7.54 22.06
C GLY A 218 -8.11 6.51 20.94
N ILE A 219 -9.10 5.63 20.82
CA ILE A 219 -9.16 4.53 19.84
C ILE A 219 -10.43 4.71 19.01
N SER A 220 -10.28 4.73 17.69
CA SER A 220 -11.40 4.78 16.74
C SER A 220 -11.23 3.68 15.71
N VAL A 221 -12.16 2.74 15.67
CA VAL A 221 -12.05 1.51 14.87
C VAL A 221 -13.37 1.16 14.21
N LEU A 222 -13.30 0.49 13.06
CA LEU A 222 -14.45 -0.18 12.47
C LEU A 222 -14.61 -1.55 13.14
N HIS A 223 -15.77 -1.79 13.74
CA HIS A 223 -16.13 -3.06 14.36
C HIS A 223 -17.40 -3.61 13.74
N THR A 224 -17.43 -4.90 13.44
CA THR A 224 -18.63 -5.58 12.93
C THR A 224 -19.39 -6.24 14.07
N PHE A 225 -20.50 -5.63 14.47
CA PHE A 225 -21.39 -6.17 15.49
C PHE A 225 -22.20 -7.35 14.92
N PRO A 226 -22.08 -8.57 15.46
CA PRO A 226 -22.71 -9.75 14.87
C PRO A 226 -24.24 -9.78 15.02
N ALA A 227 -24.80 -9.15 16.07
CA ALA A 227 -26.22 -9.12 16.37
C ALA A 227 -26.64 -7.78 16.97
N ASP A 228 -27.95 -7.52 16.98
CA ASP A 228 -28.56 -6.48 17.78
C ASP A 228 -28.57 -6.96 19.24
N GLY A 229 -27.94 -6.22 20.14
CA GLY A 229 -27.83 -6.63 21.54
C GLY A 229 -27.11 -5.61 22.40
N GLU A 230 -26.89 -5.95 23.66
CA GLU A 230 -26.16 -5.14 24.62
C GLU A 230 -24.66 -5.45 24.56
N TYR A 231 -23.83 -4.41 24.59
CA TYR A 231 -22.39 -4.50 24.52
C TYR A 231 -21.75 -3.72 25.66
N ILE A 232 -20.64 -4.23 26.18
CA ILE A 232 -19.84 -3.59 27.23
C ILE A 232 -18.51 -3.16 26.61
N PHE A 233 -18.16 -1.89 26.80
CA PHE A 233 -16.87 -1.35 26.36
C PHE A 233 -15.95 -1.23 27.56
N SER A 234 -14.83 -1.96 27.52
CA SER A 234 -13.81 -1.95 28.57
C SER A 234 -12.52 -1.30 28.07
N MET A 235 -11.90 -0.47 28.88
CA MET A 235 -10.78 0.37 28.48
C MET A 235 -9.57 0.17 29.38
N GLY A 236 -8.39 0.06 28.77
CA GLY A 236 -7.10 -0.04 29.44
C GLY A 236 -6.22 1.19 29.17
N PHE A 237 -5.52 1.66 30.20
CA PHE A 237 -4.73 2.89 30.15
C PHE A 237 -3.31 2.70 30.66
N ILE A 238 -2.43 3.58 30.19
CA ILE A 238 -1.13 3.87 30.81
C ILE A 238 -0.99 5.39 31.01
N SER A 239 -0.03 5.82 31.85
CA SER A 239 0.21 7.24 32.17
C SER A 239 -1.00 7.89 32.89
N GLY A 240 -1.05 9.23 32.97
CA GLY A 240 -2.11 9.98 33.65
C GLY A 240 -1.70 10.58 34.99
N TRP A 241 -0.42 10.87 35.21
CA TRP A 241 0.08 11.45 36.46
C TRP A 241 -0.27 12.92 36.58
N GLY A 242 -0.75 13.33 37.75
CA GLY A 242 -1.09 14.72 38.06
C GLY A 242 -2.46 15.17 37.54
N GLU A 243 -3.06 14.42 36.62
CA GLU A 243 -4.35 14.77 36.02
C GLU A 243 -5.56 14.21 36.74
N ARG A 244 -6.64 15.00 36.78
CA ARG A 244 -7.82 14.71 37.62
C ARG A 244 -9.14 14.64 36.85
N PHE A 245 -9.19 15.02 35.57
CA PHE A 245 -10.46 15.14 34.85
C PHE A 245 -10.38 14.78 33.35
N HIS A 246 -10.56 13.50 33.03
CA HIS A 246 -10.56 13.05 31.64
C HIS A 246 -11.72 12.11 31.32
N ASP A 247 -12.95 12.60 31.35
CA ASP A 247 -14.10 11.78 30.93
C ASP A 247 -13.89 11.22 29.52
N ILE A 248 -14.36 9.99 29.31
CA ILE A 248 -14.24 9.28 28.05
C ILE A 248 -15.61 9.25 27.39
N ASP A 249 -15.66 9.78 26.18
CA ASP A 249 -16.79 9.67 25.27
C ASP A 249 -16.68 8.33 24.54
N ILE A 250 -17.69 7.48 24.72
CA ILE A 250 -17.92 6.32 23.87
C ILE A 250 -18.99 6.70 22.87
N SER A 251 -18.62 6.69 21.60
CA SER A 251 -19.51 7.03 20.49
C SER A 251 -19.52 5.93 19.43
N VAL A 252 -20.66 5.80 18.77
CA VAL A 252 -20.87 4.89 17.64
C VAL A 252 -21.42 5.72 16.49
N GLU A 253 -20.74 5.69 15.34
CA GLU A 253 -21.02 6.59 14.21
C GLU A 253 -21.02 8.09 14.60
N GLY A 254 -20.16 8.47 15.55
CA GLY A 254 -20.05 9.84 16.06
C GLY A 254 -21.16 10.26 17.03
N GLU A 255 -22.17 9.41 17.28
CA GLU A 255 -23.19 9.65 18.31
C GLU A 255 -22.74 9.07 19.65
N ARG A 256 -22.71 9.89 20.71
CA ARG A 256 -22.35 9.45 22.06
C ARG A 256 -23.37 8.44 22.59
N VAL A 257 -22.90 7.24 22.92
CA VAL A 257 -23.70 6.16 23.52
C VAL A 257 -23.42 5.97 25.00
N ALA A 258 -22.22 6.33 25.48
CA ALA A 258 -21.90 6.33 26.90
C ALA A 258 -20.88 7.42 27.25
N LEU A 259 -20.91 7.86 28.50
CA LEU A 259 -19.93 8.77 29.08
C LEU A 259 -19.34 8.09 30.31
N VAL A 260 -18.03 7.83 30.29
CA VAL A 260 -17.36 7.10 31.38
C VAL A 260 -16.39 8.04 32.08
N HIS A 261 -16.50 8.12 33.40
CA HIS A 261 -15.63 8.98 34.19
C HIS A 261 -14.25 8.34 34.36
N TYR A 262 -13.19 9.05 33.95
CA TYR A 262 -11.81 8.64 34.22
C TYR A 262 -11.44 8.99 35.66
N GLY A 263 -11.92 8.19 36.62
CA GLY A 263 -11.57 8.27 38.04
C GLY A 263 -10.79 7.05 38.55
N GLY A 264 -10.34 7.08 39.80
CA GLY A 264 -9.66 5.96 40.48
C GLY A 264 -8.14 6.11 40.61
N ASP A 265 -7.55 5.36 41.56
CA ASP A 265 -6.12 5.40 41.85
C ASP A 265 -5.30 4.73 40.73
N ILE A 266 -4.24 5.42 40.29
CA ILE A 266 -3.25 4.91 39.33
C ILE A 266 -2.07 4.38 40.15
N ASP A 267 -1.54 3.20 39.80
CA ASP A 267 -0.36 2.66 40.46
C ASP A 267 0.92 3.41 40.05
N PHE A 268 2.04 3.09 40.70
CA PHE A 268 3.32 3.74 40.43
C PHE A 268 3.87 3.48 39.00
N GLN A 269 3.30 2.51 38.27
CA GLN A 269 3.63 2.20 36.88
C GLN A 269 2.71 2.92 35.88
N GLY A 270 1.82 3.80 36.36
CA GLY A 270 0.86 4.49 35.52
C GLY A 270 -0.28 3.59 35.03
N ARG A 271 -0.50 2.42 35.65
CA ARG A 271 -1.58 1.49 35.29
C ARG A 271 -2.74 1.62 36.26
N LYS A 272 -3.97 1.50 35.74
CA LYS A 272 -5.16 1.42 36.58
C LYS A 272 -5.35 0.02 37.13
N THR A 273 -5.77 -0.05 38.39
CA THR A 273 -6.04 -1.29 39.14
C THR A 273 -7.45 -1.87 38.87
N PHE A 274 -8.33 -1.10 38.23
CA PHE A 274 -9.70 -1.50 37.88
C PHE A 274 -10.00 -1.21 36.41
N PRO A 275 -10.80 -2.06 35.75
CA PRO A 275 -11.22 -1.80 34.38
C PRO A 275 -12.19 -0.61 34.37
N VAL A 276 -11.96 0.32 33.46
CA VAL A 276 -12.90 1.42 33.18
C VAL A 276 -13.85 0.89 32.14
N GLU A 277 -15.11 0.66 32.50
CA GLU A 277 -16.09 -0.01 31.64
C GLU A 277 -17.41 0.78 31.59
N THR A 278 -18.18 0.59 30.51
CA THR A 278 -19.54 1.11 30.41
C THR A 278 -20.54 0.19 31.09
N ASP A 279 -21.70 0.72 31.48
CA ASP A 279 -22.89 -0.11 31.60
C ASP A 279 -23.23 -0.75 30.22
N PRO A 280 -23.99 -1.86 30.16
CA PRO A 280 -24.39 -2.46 28.90
C PRO A 280 -25.13 -1.47 28.00
N VAL A 281 -24.65 -1.29 26.77
CA VAL A 281 -25.21 -0.37 25.78
C VAL A 281 -25.81 -1.15 24.63
N PHE A 282 -27.06 -0.87 24.28
CA PHE A 282 -27.70 -1.51 23.13
C PHE A 282 -27.13 -0.97 21.81
N ILE A 283 -26.54 -1.84 21.00
CA ILE A 283 -26.00 -1.52 19.67
C ILE A 283 -26.66 -2.43 18.63
N ARG A 284 -26.97 -1.86 17.46
CA ARG A 284 -27.48 -2.62 16.30
C ARG A 284 -26.34 -3.28 15.54
N ALA A 285 -26.60 -4.46 14.98
CA ALA A 285 -25.70 -5.23 14.14
C ALA A 285 -25.14 -4.44 12.95
N GLY A 286 -24.07 -4.99 12.38
CA GLY A 286 -23.36 -4.47 11.21
C GLY A 286 -22.05 -3.79 11.56
N GLN A 287 -21.29 -3.47 10.50
CA GLN A 287 -20.06 -2.71 10.62
C GLN A 287 -20.36 -1.26 11.02
N ARG A 288 -19.77 -0.83 12.13
CA ARG A 288 -19.89 0.53 12.65
C ARG A 288 -18.56 1.05 13.14
N ARG A 289 -18.34 2.35 13.04
CA ARG A 289 -17.23 3.03 13.69
C ARG A 289 -17.53 3.20 15.17
N VAL A 290 -16.67 2.66 16.00
CA VAL A 290 -16.71 2.79 17.45
C VAL A 290 -15.52 3.63 17.87
N THR A 291 -15.79 4.64 18.69
CA THR A 291 -14.75 5.56 19.15
C THR A 291 -14.83 5.71 20.66
N ALA A 292 -13.70 5.47 21.32
CA ALA A 292 -13.47 5.81 22.71
C ALA A 292 -12.42 6.92 22.75
N ALA A 293 -12.83 8.14 23.08
CA ALA A 293 -11.96 9.32 23.05
C ALA A 293 -12.10 10.13 24.34
N PHE A 294 -11.02 10.80 24.77
CA PHE A 294 -11.09 11.66 25.95
C PHE A 294 -11.80 12.96 25.60
N ILE A 295 -12.65 13.47 26.49
CA ILE A 295 -13.20 14.81 26.37
C ILE A 295 -12.09 15.82 26.66
N ARG A 296 -11.93 16.77 25.75
CA ARG A 296 -10.99 17.87 25.90
C ARG A 296 -11.56 18.87 26.90
N GLN A 297 -10.88 19.01 28.04
CA GLN A 297 -11.35 19.86 29.14
C GLN A 297 -10.59 21.19 29.26
N MET A 298 -9.38 21.28 28.70
CA MET A 298 -8.59 22.51 28.69
C MET A 298 -7.99 22.80 27.31
N ASP A 299 -7.87 24.09 27.05
CA ASP A 299 -7.13 24.68 25.92
C ASP A 299 -6.08 25.63 26.51
N GLY A 300 -4.90 25.10 26.83
CA GLY A 300 -3.83 25.91 27.39
C GLY A 300 -2.55 25.12 27.68
N PRO A 301 -1.40 25.79 27.81
CA PRO A 301 -0.18 25.14 28.25
C PRO A 301 -0.32 24.63 29.69
N TYR A 302 0.25 23.47 29.98
CA TYR A 302 0.42 23.00 31.35
C TYR A 302 1.38 23.94 32.09
N GLU A 303 1.02 24.33 33.32
CA GLU A 303 1.91 25.07 34.25
C GLU A 303 2.94 24.11 34.86
N ASP A 304 3.68 23.41 34.00
CA ASP A 304 4.71 22.45 34.37
C ASP A 304 6.06 23.15 34.55
N LEU A 305 6.87 22.65 35.49
CA LEU A 305 8.24 23.12 35.71
C LEU A 305 9.16 22.77 34.53
N ILE A 306 8.78 21.77 33.73
CA ILE A 306 9.47 21.27 32.55
C ILE A 306 8.44 21.16 31.43
N ARG A 307 8.69 21.77 30.27
CA ARG A 307 7.78 21.65 29.12
C ARG A 307 7.77 20.19 28.64
N PRO A 308 6.61 19.51 28.60
CA PRO A 308 6.50 18.17 28.04
C PRO A 308 6.75 18.21 26.52
N ASN A 309 7.22 17.09 25.96
CA ASN A 309 7.38 16.91 24.53
C ASN A 309 6.02 16.99 23.81
N ASP A 310 6.00 17.32 22.51
CA ASP A 310 4.75 17.41 21.74
C ASP A 310 4.05 16.04 21.54
N TRP A 311 4.66 14.95 22.02
CA TRP A 311 4.08 13.60 22.10
C TRP A 311 3.44 13.35 23.48
N SER A 312 2.20 12.85 23.46
CA SER A 312 1.39 12.46 24.62
C SER A 312 1.99 11.50 25.67
N LEU A 313 3.08 10.79 25.37
CA LEU A 313 3.68 9.83 26.31
C LEU A 313 5.02 10.37 26.83
N THR A 314 4.99 11.00 28.00
CA THR A 314 6.16 11.55 28.69
C THR A 314 6.95 10.45 29.42
N GLY A 315 7.38 9.41 28.72
CA GLY A 315 8.04 8.25 29.33
C GLY A 315 7.19 7.55 30.41
N THR A 316 7.73 6.49 31.02
CA THR A 316 7.07 5.79 32.15
C THR A 316 7.49 6.32 33.52
N GLU A 317 8.53 7.15 33.58
CA GLU A 317 9.02 7.78 34.82
C GLU A 317 8.52 9.22 34.90
N ALA A 318 7.47 9.45 35.69
CA ALA A 318 6.98 10.79 35.99
C ALA A 318 7.90 11.47 37.01
N SER A 319 8.32 12.72 36.74
CA SER A 319 9.11 13.53 37.66
C SER A 319 8.21 14.56 38.36
N TYR A 320 8.62 15.03 39.53
CA TYR A 320 7.90 16.10 40.23
C TYR A 320 7.90 17.38 39.38
N GLY A 321 6.72 17.90 39.08
CA GLY A 321 6.55 19.12 38.28
C GLY A 321 6.26 18.92 36.79
N THR A 322 5.89 17.69 36.38
CA THR A 322 5.37 17.39 35.04
C THR A 322 3.98 16.77 35.11
N THR A 323 3.08 17.20 34.23
CA THR A 323 1.74 16.64 34.04
C THR A 323 1.76 15.66 32.86
N SER A 324 1.28 14.43 33.05
CA SER A 324 1.22 13.45 31.96
C SER A 324 -0.21 13.08 31.63
N LEU A 325 -0.56 13.15 30.35
CA LEU A 325 -1.90 12.78 29.88
C LEU A 325 -2.12 11.28 30.03
N PRO A 326 -3.36 10.84 30.36
CA PRO A 326 -3.72 9.44 30.25
C PRO A 326 -3.73 9.01 28.80
N HIS A 327 -3.27 7.79 28.57
CA HIS A 327 -3.12 7.21 27.26
C HIS A 327 -3.94 5.94 27.17
N LEU A 328 -4.95 5.94 26.29
CA LEU A 328 -5.80 4.77 26.07
C LEU A 328 -5.03 3.76 25.21
N ILE A 329 -4.69 2.59 25.77
CA ILE A 329 -3.94 1.54 25.06
C ILE A 329 -4.81 0.40 24.59
N ASN A 330 -5.92 0.11 25.29
CA ASN A 330 -6.80 -1.00 24.93
C ASN A 330 -8.26 -0.53 24.94
N LEU A 331 -9.01 -0.92 23.92
CA LEU A 331 -10.46 -0.84 23.87
C LEU A 331 -11.00 -2.24 23.58
N THR A 332 -11.65 -2.85 24.56
CA THR A 332 -12.27 -4.18 24.45
C THR A 332 -13.78 -4.03 24.30
N LEU A 333 -14.34 -4.63 23.26
CA LEU A 333 -15.77 -4.71 23.02
C LEU A 333 -16.22 -6.12 23.37
N GLU A 334 -17.09 -6.26 24.36
CA GLU A 334 -17.70 -7.52 24.78
C GLU A 334 -19.19 -7.56 24.45
N GLY A 335 -19.66 -8.66 23.86
CA GLY A 335 -21.07 -8.91 23.55
C GLY A 335 -21.25 -9.84 22.33
N PRO A 336 -22.47 -9.97 21.80
CA PRO A 336 -23.72 -9.38 22.28
C PRO A 336 -24.25 -10.11 23.53
N HIS A 337 -24.66 -9.35 24.54
CA HIS A 337 -25.54 -9.82 25.60
C HIS A 337 -27.00 -9.60 25.18
N ASN A 338 -27.90 -10.51 25.59
CA ASN A 338 -29.33 -10.40 25.31
C ASN A 338 -29.67 -10.11 23.83
N PRO A 339 -29.15 -10.91 22.86
CA PRO A 339 -29.36 -10.62 21.45
C PRO A 339 -30.85 -10.70 21.06
N VAL A 340 -31.31 -9.75 20.25
CA VAL A 340 -32.72 -9.63 19.84
C VAL A 340 -32.94 -9.89 18.34
N GLY A 341 -31.86 -10.09 17.57
CA GLY A 341 -31.91 -10.35 16.13
C GLY A 341 -30.74 -9.73 15.38
N VAL A 342 -30.90 -9.53 14.07
CA VAL A 342 -29.91 -8.86 13.22
C VAL A 342 -30.62 -7.78 12.41
N SER A 343 -30.29 -6.52 12.68
CA SER A 343 -30.80 -5.37 11.94
C SER A 343 -30.50 -5.44 10.44
N ASP A 344 -31.25 -4.68 9.65
CA ASP A 344 -30.95 -4.48 8.23
C ASP A 344 -29.72 -3.56 8.06
N THR A 345 -28.64 -4.09 7.48
CA THR A 345 -27.36 -3.39 7.31
C THR A 345 -27.07 -3.11 5.84
N PRO A 346 -26.21 -2.13 5.50
CA PRO A 346 -25.80 -1.88 4.11
C PRO A 346 -25.26 -3.15 3.42
N THR A 347 -24.46 -3.96 4.11
CA THR A 347 -23.96 -5.25 3.61
C THR A 347 -25.10 -6.26 3.37
N ARG A 348 -26.05 -6.39 4.30
CA ARG A 348 -27.22 -7.27 4.12
C ARG A 348 -28.07 -6.85 2.92
N ARG A 349 -28.22 -5.55 2.63
CA ARG A 349 -28.93 -5.08 1.43
C ARG A 349 -28.23 -5.44 0.12
N ARG A 350 -26.90 -5.58 0.13
CA ARG A 350 -26.14 -6.04 -1.04
C ARG A 350 -26.31 -7.54 -1.27
N ILE A 351 -26.41 -8.32 -0.19
CA ILE A 351 -26.60 -9.77 -0.24
C ILE A 351 -28.06 -10.13 -0.58
N PHE A 352 -29.01 -9.65 0.22
CA PHE A 352 -30.41 -10.08 0.18
C PHE A 352 -31.23 -9.20 -0.78
N THR A 353 -31.09 -9.45 -2.09
CA THR A 353 -31.85 -8.76 -3.15
C THR A 353 -33.34 -9.12 -3.16
N CYS A 354 -33.70 -10.25 -2.56
CA CYS A 354 -35.07 -10.67 -2.26
C CYS A 354 -35.12 -11.35 -0.89
N ARG A 355 -36.31 -11.43 -0.31
CA ARG A 355 -36.58 -12.24 0.89
C ARG A 355 -37.84 -13.06 0.64
N PRO A 356 -37.77 -14.41 0.65
CA PRO A 356 -38.92 -15.24 0.36
C PRO A 356 -39.95 -15.11 1.50
N THR A 357 -41.23 -15.08 1.14
CA THR A 357 -42.35 -15.05 2.10
C THR A 357 -43.02 -16.42 2.25
N SER A 358 -42.68 -17.37 1.38
CA SER A 358 -43.15 -18.75 1.39
C SER A 358 -42.05 -19.71 0.94
N ALA A 359 -42.19 -21.00 1.25
CA ALA A 359 -41.22 -22.02 0.87
C ALA A 359 -41.07 -22.17 -0.66
N ASP A 360 -42.14 -21.93 -1.42
CA ASP A 360 -42.13 -22.03 -2.89
C ASP A 360 -41.30 -20.92 -3.56
N GLU A 361 -41.11 -19.79 -2.88
CA GLU A 361 -40.29 -18.67 -3.38
C GLU A 361 -38.80 -18.85 -3.04
N GLU A 362 -38.48 -19.68 -2.04
CA GLU A 362 -37.16 -19.77 -1.42
C GLU A 362 -36.06 -20.19 -2.39
N GLU A 363 -36.30 -21.22 -3.20
CA GLU A 363 -35.34 -21.73 -4.17
C GLU A 363 -35.05 -20.71 -5.28
N SER A 364 -36.09 -20.05 -5.80
CA SER A 364 -35.93 -19.03 -6.85
C SER A 364 -35.18 -17.80 -6.35
N CYS A 365 -35.46 -17.37 -5.12
CA CYS A 365 -34.82 -16.22 -4.50
C CYS A 365 -33.36 -16.50 -4.15
N SER A 366 -33.07 -17.65 -3.51
CA SER A 366 -31.69 -18.05 -3.19
C SER A 366 -30.85 -18.18 -4.45
N LYS A 367 -31.36 -18.82 -5.51
CA LYS A 367 -30.66 -18.92 -6.79
C LYS A 367 -30.32 -17.55 -7.39
N SER A 368 -31.25 -16.59 -7.34
CA SER A 368 -31.00 -15.24 -7.84
C SER A 368 -29.95 -14.49 -7.03
N ILE A 369 -29.98 -14.62 -5.69
CA ILE A 369 -28.99 -14.01 -4.79
C ILE A 369 -27.60 -14.58 -5.08
N LEU A 370 -27.48 -15.92 -5.12
CA LEU A 370 -26.19 -16.58 -5.30
C LEU A 370 -25.60 -16.33 -6.69
N ALA A 371 -26.43 -16.31 -7.73
CA ALA A 371 -25.98 -15.96 -9.08
C ALA A 371 -25.43 -14.51 -9.13
N GLY A 372 -26.11 -13.56 -8.48
CA GLY A 372 -25.65 -12.17 -8.41
C GLY A 372 -24.33 -12.02 -7.64
N LEU A 373 -24.23 -12.64 -6.46
CA LEU A 373 -23.03 -12.60 -5.63
C LEU A 373 -21.84 -13.27 -6.30
N ALA A 374 -22.02 -14.47 -6.84
CA ALA A 374 -20.94 -15.20 -7.50
C ALA A 374 -20.48 -14.52 -8.81
N ALA A 375 -21.39 -13.89 -9.56
CA ALA A 375 -21.01 -13.15 -10.77
C ALA A 375 -20.13 -11.93 -10.44
N GLN A 376 -20.48 -11.21 -9.36
CA GLN A 376 -19.66 -10.08 -8.87
C GLN A 376 -18.33 -10.55 -8.29
N ALA A 377 -18.35 -11.63 -7.51
CA ALA A 377 -17.16 -12.19 -6.87
C ALA A 377 -16.15 -12.75 -7.89
N TYR A 378 -16.63 -13.49 -8.90
CA TYR A 378 -15.76 -14.10 -9.91
C TYR A 378 -15.46 -13.16 -11.09
N GLY A 379 -16.12 -12.01 -11.18
CA GLY A 379 -15.91 -11.03 -12.24
C GLY A 379 -16.27 -11.53 -13.64
N ARG A 380 -17.17 -12.52 -13.75
CA ARG A 380 -17.56 -13.16 -15.02
C ARG A 380 -19.02 -13.56 -15.05
N SER A 381 -19.51 -13.88 -16.25
CA SER A 381 -20.80 -14.54 -16.41
C SER A 381 -20.77 -15.95 -15.83
N LEU A 382 -21.89 -16.38 -15.26
CA LEU A 382 -22.07 -17.72 -14.70
C LEU A 382 -23.01 -18.54 -15.57
N ASP A 383 -22.73 -19.84 -15.64
CA ASP A 383 -23.65 -20.82 -16.22
C ASP A 383 -24.35 -21.65 -15.13
N GLN A 384 -25.08 -22.68 -15.55
CA GLN A 384 -25.80 -23.54 -14.62
C GLN A 384 -24.87 -24.47 -13.82
N GLU A 385 -23.72 -24.83 -14.38
CA GLU A 385 -22.71 -25.68 -13.72
C GLU A 385 -21.99 -24.91 -12.60
N ASP A 386 -21.87 -23.59 -12.73
CA ASP A 386 -21.38 -22.71 -11.67
C ASP A 386 -22.35 -22.60 -10.48
N ILE A 387 -23.66 -22.51 -10.77
CA ILE A 387 -24.68 -22.21 -9.75
C ILE A 387 -25.11 -23.46 -8.98
N GLU A 388 -25.17 -24.62 -9.63
CA GLU A 388 -25.65 -25.86 -9.00
C GLU A 388 -24.85 -26.26 -7.74
N PRO A 389 -23.50 -26.23 -7.73
CA PRO A 389 -22.73 -26.49 -6.52
C PRO A 389 -23.03 -25.52 -5.38
N LEU A 390 -23.20 -24.22 -5.68
CA LEU A 390 -23.54 -23.20 -4.69
C LEU A 390 -24.92 -23.47 -4.06
N MET A 391 -25.88 -23.94 -4.85
CA MET A 391 -27.20 -24.33 -4.36
C MET A 391 -27.14 -25.53 -3.40
N ARG A 392 -26.17 -26.44 -3.55
CA ARG A 392 -25.98 -27.55 -2.59
C ARG A 392 -25.49 -27.03 -1.24
N PHE A 393 -24.53 -26.11 -1.22
CA PHE A 393 -24.08 -25.46 0.01
C PHE A 393 -25.20 -24.66 0.67
N TYR A 394 -26.03 -23.99 -0.14
CA TYR A 394 -27.24 -23.33 0.35
C TYR A 394 -28.19 -24.32 1.05
N GLN A 395 -28.51 -25.45 0.42
CA GLN A 395 -29.41 -26.45 0.99
C GLN A 395 -28.86 -27.04 2.29
N MET A 396 -27.54 -27.24 2.38
CA MET A 396 -26.88 -27.69 3.60
C MET A 396 -27.10 -26.69 4.75
N GLY A 397 -26.75 -25.41 4.54
CA GLY A 397 -26.94 -24.39 5.57
C GLY A 397 -28.41 -24.13 5.90
N ALA A 398 -29.29 -24.16 4.89
CA ALA A 398 -30.73 -23.97 5.07
C ALA A 398 -31.37 -25.09 5.90
N GLY A 399 -30.88 -26.33 5.77
CA GLY A 399 -31.31 -27.45 6.59
C GLY A 399 -30.96 -27.31 8.08
N GLU A 400 -29.90 -26.56 8.41
CA GLU A 400 -29.46 -26.36 9.79
C GLU A 400 -30.05 -25.09 10.43
N GLY A 401 -30.16 -23.99 9.68
CA GLY A 401 -30.51 -22.68 10.24
C GLY A 401 -31.43 -21.82 9.38
N GLY A 402 -32.10 -22.41 8.38
CA GLY A 402 -33.04 -21.71 7.49
C GLY A 402 -32.38 -20.81 6.43
N PHE A 403 -33.19 -20.02 5.74
CA PHE A 403 -32.80 -19.26 4.54
C PHE A 403 -31.49 -18.46 4.68
N GLU A 404 -31.35 -17.61 5.71
CA GLU A 404 -30.16 -16.78 5.88
C GLU A 404 -28.90 -17.61 6.18
N MET A 405 -29.04 -18.73 6.88
CA MET A 405 -27.94 -19.68 7.10
C MET A 405 -27.50 -20.34 5.79
N GLY A 406 -28.46 -20.74 4.95
CA GLY A 406 -28.16 -21.25 3.61
C GLY A 406 -27.40 -20.24 2.76
N VAL A 407 -27.84 -18.98 2.73
CA VAL A 407 -27.13 -17.91 2.00
C VAL A 407 -25.72 -17.70 2.57
N ARG A 408 -25.55 -17.74 3.90
CA ARG A 408 -24.24 -17.63 4.55
C ARG A 408 -23.28 -18.74 4.14
N THR A 409 -23.73 -20.00 4.20
CA THR A 409 -22.92 -21.17 3.82
C THR A 409 -22.54 -21.14 2.35
N ALA A 410 -23.47 -20.74 1.47
CA ALA A 410 -23.16 -20.58 0.05
C ALA A 410 -22.22 -19.39 -0.22
N LEU A 411 -22.32 -18.30 0.53
CA LEU A 411 -21.37 -17.18 0.45
C LEU A 411 -19.96 -17.62 0.86
N GLU A 412 -19.81 -18.42 1.92
CA GLU A 412 -18.53 -19.02 2.29
C GLU A 412 -17.95 -19.87 1.15
N ALA A 413 -18.78 -20.66 0.45
CA ALA A 413 -18.36 -21.42 -0.72
C ALA A 413 -17.91 -20.53 -1.89
N ILE A 414 -18.57 -19.37 -2.11
CA ILE A 414 -18.14 -18.39 -3.12
C ILE A 414 -16.76 -17.83 -2.76
N LEU A 415 -16.55 -17.43 -1.51
CA LEU A 415 -15.31 -16.80 -1.06
C LEU A 415 -14.11 -17.76 -0.93
N THR A 416 -14.36 -19.08 -0.92
CA THR A 416 -13.33 -20.13 -0.94
C THR A 416 -13.11 -20.75 -2.32
N SER A 417 -13.91 -20.35 -3.31
CA SER A 417 -13.84 -20.86 -4.67
C SER A 417 -12.50 -20.51 -5.34
N PRO A 418 -11.90 -21.40 -6.14
CA PRO A 418 -10.77 -21.06 -6.98
C PRO A 418 -11.05 -19.89 -7.92
N HIS A 419 -12.30 -19.71 -8.37
CA HIS A 419 -12.72 -18.59 -9.20
C HIS A 419 -12.71 -17.24 -8.48
N PHE A 420 -12.72 -17.25 -7.14
CA PHE A 420 -12.56 -16.05 -6.32
C PHE A 420 -11.09 -15.84 -5.93
N LEU A 421 -10.42 -16.90 -5.46
CA LEU A 421 -9.07 -16.79 -4.91
C LEU A 421 -7.98 -16.62 -5.98
N PHE A 422 -8.23 -17.07 -7.22
CA PHE A 422 -7.26 -17.03 -8.31
C PHE A 422 -7.80 -16.24 -9.51
N ARG A 423 -6.91 -15.46 -10.10
CA ARG A 423 -7.09 -14.84 -11.41
C ARG A 423 -6.62 -15.81 -12.47
N MET A 424 -7.58 -16.58 -12.98
CA MET A 424 -7.36 -17.52 -14.06
C MET A 424 -7.59 -16.82 -15.41
N GLU A 425 -6.65 -17.02 -16.33
CA GLU A 425 -6.81 -16.65 -17.74
C GLU A 425 -7.07 -17.95 -18.51
N LYS A 426 -7.97 -17.91 -19.49
CA LYS A 426 -8.33 -19.10 -20.27
C LYS A 426 -7.46 -19.19 -21.51
N GLU A 427 -6.69 -20.28 -21.59
CA GLU A 427 -6.00 -20.66 -22.82
C GLU A 427 -7.02 -21.09 -23.88
N PRO A 428 -6.94 -20.60 -25.13
CA PRO A 428 -7.79 -21.06 -26.22
C PRO A 428 -7.52 -22.54 -26.56
N ASP A 429 -8.57 -23.30 -26.89
CA ASP A 429 -8.48 -24.75 -27.11
C ASP A 429 -7.56 -25.16 -28.29
N ASN A 430 -7.16 -24.21 -29.13
CA ASN A 430 -6.44 -24.42 -30.39
C ASN A 430 -4.99 -23.92 -30.39
N VAL A 431 -4.39 -23.76 -29.21
CA VAL A 431 -3.01 -23.27 -29.02
C VAL A 431 -2.10 -24.44 -28.64
N GLU A 432 -0.94 -24.55 -29.27
CA GLU A 432 0.07 -25.56 -28.92
C GLU A 432 0.96 -25.07 -27.76
N PRO A 433 1.53 -25.97 -26.92
CA PRO A 433 2.41 -25.55 -25.83
C PRO A 433 3.58 -24.68 -26.29
N GLY A 434 3.65 -23.46 -25.75
CA GLY A 434 4.69 -22.47 -26.06
C GLY A 434 4.33 -21.51 -27.20
N GLU A 435 3.16 -21.65 -27.81
CA GLU A 435 2.63 -20.69 -28.77
C GLU A 435 2.06 -19.45 -28.07
N VAL A 436 2.28 -18.28 -28.69
CA VAL A 436 1.75 -17.00 -28.20
C VAL A 436 0.32 -16.83 -28.66
N TYR A 437 -0.58 -16.51 -27.74
CA TYR A 437 -1.99 -16.26 -28.02
C TYR A 437 -2.46 -14.91 -27.47
N GLU A 438 -3.51 -14.37 -28.07
CA GLU A 438 -4.19 -13.18 -27.56
C GLU A 438 -5.10 -13.56 -26.39
N LEU A 439 -5.12 -12.73 -25.34
CA LEU A 439 -6.03 -12.91 -24.22
C LEU A 439 -7.49 -12.75 -24.66
N ASP A 440 -8.38 -13.54 -24.05
CA ASP A 440 -9.81 -13.30 -24.16
C ASP A 440 -10.17 -11.89 -23.65
N GLU A 441 -11.25 -11.33 -24.18
CA GLU A 441 -11.69 -9.98 -23.85
C GLU A 441 -12.04 -9.81 -22.36
N VAL A 442 -12.57 -10.85 -21.70
CA VAL A 442 -12.88 -10.82 -20.26
C VAL A 442 -11.59 -10.89 -19.43
N ASP A 443 -10.62 -11.69 -19.87
CA ASP A 443 -9.31 -11.78 -19.24
C ASP A 443 -8.55 -10.45 -19.36
N LEU A 444 -8.64 -9.79 -20.53
CA LEU A 444 -8.10 -8.45 -20.74
C LEU A 444 -8.75 -7.41 -19.80
N ALA A 445 -10.08 -7.45 -19.66
CA ALA A 445 -10.82 -6.59 -18.71
C ALA A 445 -10.37 -6.81 -17.27
N SER A 446 -10.23 -8.07 -16.86
CA SER A 446 -9.73 -8.42 -15.53
C SER A 446 -8.31 -7.92 -15.32
N ARG A 447 -7.42 -8.14 -16.29
CA ARG A 447 -6.02 -7.75 -16.20
C ARG A 447 -5.84 -6.24 -16.06
N ILE A 448 -6.54 -5.43 -16.86
CA ILE A 448 -6.45 -3.96 -16.75
C ILE A 448 -7.09 -3.45 -15.44
N SER A 449 -8.19 -4.04 -15.00
CA SER A 449 -8.86 -3.64 -13.76
C SER A 449 -8.01 -3.95 -12.53
N PHE A 450 -7.44 -5.14 -12.42
CA PHE A 450 -6.55 -5.47 -11.30
C PHE A 450 -5.25 -4.67 -11.32
N PHE A 451 -4.74 -4.32 -12.50
CA PHE A 451 -3.56 -3.46 -12.59
C PHE A 451 -3.83 -2.04 -12.07
N LEU A 452 -4.96 -1.43 -12.45
CA LEU A 452 -5.26 -0.04 -12.13
C LEU A 452 -6.01 0.15 -10.80
N TRP A 453 -6.91 -0.76 -10.45
CA TRP A 453 -7.79 -0.66 -9.27
C TRP A 453 -7.50 -1.73 -8.21
N GLY A 454 -6.80 -2.81 -8.56
CA GLY A 454 -6.55 -3.92 -7.63
C GLY A 454 -7.82 -4.65 -7.21
N THR A 455 -8.82 -4.71 -8.10
CA THR A 455 -10.14 -5.36 -7.91
C THR A 455 -10.80 -5.68 -9.28
N ASN A 456 -11.97 -6.30 -9.26
CA ASN A 456 -12.73 -6.75 -10.43
C ASN A 456 -13.15 -5.61 -11.37
N PRO A 457 -13.29 -5.90 -12.68
CA PRO A 457 -13.76 -4.95 -13.67
C PRO A 457 -15.21 -4.52 -13.39
N ASP A 458 -15.54 -3.27 -13.72
CA ASP A 458 -16.91 -2.80 -13.63
C ASP A 458 -17.77 -3.26 -14.82
N GLU A 459 -19.09 -3.05 -14.73
CA GLU A 459 -20.02 -3.52 -15.76
C GLU A 459 -19.80 -2.83 -17.12
N GLU A 460 -19.29 -1.59 -17.17
CA GLU A 460 -18.97 -0.96 -18.45
C GLU A 460 -17.83 -1.70 -19.16
N LEU A 461 -16.77 -2.03 -18.43
CA LEU A 461 -15.62 -2.74 -18.95
C LEU A 461 -16.00 -4.17 -19.34
N LEU A 462 -16.76 -4.87 -18.50
CA LEU A 462 -17.29 -6.21 -18.80
C LEU A 462 -18.22 -6.21 -20.02
N ARG A 463 -19.07 -5.19 -20.18
CA ARG A 463 -19.95 -5.09 -21.35
C ARG A 463 -19.16 -4.94 -22.65
N LEU A 464 -18.09 -4.14 -22.66
CA LEU A 464 -17.21 -4.00 -23.83
C LEU A 464 -16.42 -5.28 -24.11
N ALA A 465 -16.00 -5.97 -23.06
CA ALA A 465 -15.35 -7.27 -23.20
C ALA A 465 -16.31 -8.29 -23.84
N ARG A 466 -17.54 -8.42 -23.31
CA ARG A 466 -18.57 -9.31 -23.86
C ARG A 466 -18.95 -9.00 -25.31
N SER A 467 -18.79 -7.76 -25.77
CA SER A 467 -19.07 -7.38 -27.17
C SER A 467 -17.87 -7.53 -28.12
N GLY A 468 -16.69 -7.93 -27.63
CA GLY A 468 -15.48 -8.01 -28.46
C GLY A 468 -14.96 -6.64 -28.89
N ASP A 469 -15.28 -5.61 -28.11
CA ASP A 469 -14.92 -4.22 -28.43
C ASP A 469 -13.79 -3.68 -27.56
N LEU A 470 -13.44 -4.35 -26.44
CA LEU A 470 -12.47 -3.82 -25.48
C LEU A 470 -11.05 -3.79 -26.07
N SER A 471 -10.59 -4.89 -26.68
CA SER A 471 -9.26 -5.02 -27.29
C SER A 471 -8.97 -3.99 -28.40
N LYS A 472 -10.00 -3.38 -28.99
CA LYS A 472 -9.84 -2.37 -30.05
C LYS A 472 -9.03 -1.19 -29.51
N PRO A 473 -7.92 -0.76 -30.16
CA PRO A 473 -6.97 0.19 -29.58
C PRO A 473 -7.59 1.48 -29.01
N LYS A 474 -8.53 2.10 -29.75
CA LYS A 474 -9.23 3.32 -29.30
C LYS A 474 -10.16 3.09 -28.11
N ASN A 475 -10.72 1.89 -27.97
CA ASN A 475 -11.58 1.54 -26.85
C ASN A 475 -10.74 1.19 -25.63
N LEU A 476 -9.66 0.41 -25.81
CA LEU A 476 -8.72 0.09 -24.75
C LEU A 476 -8.09 1.35 -24.16
N GLU A 477 -7.59 2.26 -24.99
CA GLU A 477 -7.03 3.54 -24.52
C GLU A 477 -8.08 4.38 -23.78
N ARG A 478 -9.30 4.49 -24.33
CA ARG A 478 -10.39 5.24 -23.69
C ARG A 478 -10.75 4.64 -22.33
N GLN A 479 -10.82 3.32 -22.22
CA GLN A 479 -11.10 2.65 -20.96
C GLN A 479 -9.94 2.83 -19.98
N ALA A 480 -8.69 2.65 -20.40
CA ALA A 480 -7.52 2.90 -19.54
C ALA A 480 -7.54 4.31 -18.92
N ARG A 481 -7.80 5.35 -19.74
CA ARG A 481 -7.93 6.73 -19.25
C ARG A 481 -9.12 6.91 -18.29
N ARG A 482 -10.26 6.28 -18.56
CA ARG A 482 -11.42 6.31 -17.65
C ARG A 482 -11.09 5.67 -16.31
N LEU A 483 -10.45 4.49 -16.33
CA LEU A 483 -10.06 3.76 -15.12
C LEU A 483 -9.08 4.59 -14.28
N LEU A 484 -8.12 5.29 -14.92
CA LEU A 484 -7.18 6.18 -14.24
C LEU A 484 -7.84 7.39 -13.55
N MET A 485 -8.96 7.89 -14.07
CA MET A 485 -9.70 9.01 -13.48
C MET A 485 -10.63 8.59 -12.33
N ASP A 486 -10.99 7.31 -12.24
CA ASP A 486 -11.84 6.78 -11.17
C ASP A 486 -11.13 6.86 -9.80
N PRO A 487 -11.83 7.16 -8.70
CA PRO A 487 -11.23 7.17 -7.36
C PRO A 487 -10.46 5.89 -7.01
N ARG A 488 -10.88 4.72 -7.51
CA ARG A 488 -10.20 3.44 -7.27
C ARG A 488 -8.76 3.38 -7.83
N SER A 489 -8.40 4.26 -8.77
CA SER A 489 -7.03 4.34 -9.31
C SER A 489 -5.99 4.79 -8.27
N GLU A 490 -6.43 5.34 -7.14
CA GLU A 490 -5.57 5.63 -5.99
C GLU A 490 -4.78 4.39 -5.53
N ALA A 491 -5.26 3.18 -5.84
CA ALA A 491 -4.53 1.93 -5.64
C ALA A 491 -3.12 1.95 -6.27
N LEU A 492 -2.90 2.68 -7.37
CA LEU A 492 -1.56 2.86 -7.95
C LEU A 492 -0.61 3.59 -6.99
N ALA A 493 -1.09 4.61 -6.29
CA ALA A 493 -0.29 5.29 -5.28
C ALA A 493 -0.09 4.41 -4.04
N THR A 494 -1.18 3.94 -3.44
CA THR A 494 -1.13 3.23 -2.15
C THR A 494 -0.53 1.83 -2.25
N ARG A 495 -0.40 1.28 -3.47
CA ARG A 495 0.22 -0.03 -3.71
C ARG A 495 1.41 0.04 -4.62
N PHE A 496 1.23 0.40 -5.88
CA PHE A 496 2.32 0.33 -6.85
C PHE A 496 3.48 1.25 -6.42
N ALA A 497 3.21 2.52 -6.17
CA ALA A 497 4.23 3.47 -5.74
C ALA A 497 4.75 3.15 -4.35
N SER A 498 3.88 2.81 -3.39
CA SER A 498 4.31 2.44 -2.04
C SER A 498 5.25 1.22 -2.03
N LEU A 499 4.95 0.17 -2.80
CA LEU A 499 5.79 -1.02 -2.92
C LEU A 499 7.07 -0.75 -3.72
N TRP A 500 6.95 -0.05 -4.85
CA TRP A 500 8.10 0.36 -5.66
C TRP A 500 9.10 1.18 -4.85
N LEU A 501 8.64 2.22 -4.15
CA LEU A 501 9.46 3.09 -3.30
C LEU A 501 9.82 2.47 -1.95
N GLN A 502 9.32 1.27 -1.67
CA GLN A 502 9.53 0.50 -0.44
C GLN A 502 9.04 1.22 0.83
N LEU A 503 7.94 1.99 0.74
CA LEU A 503 7.40 2.77 1.85
C LEU A 503 6.95 1.93 3.04
N GLN A 504 6.71 0.62 2.86
CA GLN A 504 6.48 -0.32 3.95
C GLN A 504 7.69 -0.43 4.91
N ASP A 505 8.90 -0.07 4.45
CA ASP A 505 10.10 -0.11 5.28
C ASP A 505 10.19 1.07 6.24
N LEU A 506 9.35 2.10 6.07
CA LEU A 506 9.24 3.23 7.01
C LEU A 506 8.95 2.75 8.44
N GLU A 507 8.11 1.72 8.59
CA GLU A 507 7.73 1.16 9.89
C GLU A 507 8.84 0.33 10.55
N LYS A 508 9.83 -0.11 9.77
CA LYS A 508 11.00 -0.85 10.27
C LYS A 508 11.97 0.07 11.01
N VAL A 509 11.96 1.36 10.69
CA VAL A 509 12.78 2.36 11.36
C VAL A 509 11.97 2.96 12.50
N ARG A 510 12.45 2.75 13.73
CA ARG A 510 11.87 3.35 14.93
C ARG A 510 12.84 4.39 15.47
N PRO A 511 12.61 5.69 15.16
CA PRO A 511 13.36 6.77 15.77
C PRO A 511 13.37 6.64 17.30
N ASP A 512 14.56 6.75 17.88
CA ASP A 512 14.75 6.65 19.31
C ASP A 512 14.01 7.79 20.00
N ALA A 513 13.10 7.46 20.91
CA ALA A 513 12.22 8.44 21.54
C ALA A 513 12.97 9.46 22.42
N PHE A 514 14.18 9.14 22.90
CA PHE A 514 15.01 10.08 23.65
C PHE A 514 15.59 11.16 22.73
N TRP A 515 16.05 10.78 21.53
CA TRP A 515 16.63 11.73 20.56
C TRP A 515 15.59 12.41 19.68
N PHE A 516 14.49 11.74 19.38
CA PHE A 516 13.43 12.19 18.47
C PHE A 516 12.05 12.13 19.13
N PRO A 517 11.85 12.88 20.23
CA PRO A 517 10.62 12.79 21.03
C PRO A 517 9.35 13.28 20.33
N ASN A 518 9.47 13.93 19.18
CA ASN A 518 8.33 14.42 18.40
C ASN A 518 7.95 13.47 17.23
N TYR A 519 8.64 12.33 17.09
CA TYR A 519 8.30 11.33 16.09
C TYR A 519 7.18 10.42 16.60
N SER A 520 5.98 10.56 16.02
CA SER A 520 4.82 9.72 16.33
C SER A 520 4.44 8.81 15.17
N GLN A 521 3.63 7.80 15.44
CA GLN A 521 3.09 6.93 14.39
C GLN A 521 2.27 7.72 13.37
N GLN A 522 1.49 8.72 13.81
CA GLN A 522 0.72 9.57 12.91
C GLN A 522 1.60 10.45 12.02
N LEU A 523 2.78 10.85 12.49
CA LEU A 523 3.76 11.53 11.63
C LEU A 523 4.26 10.59 10.53
N ALA A 524 4.58 9.34 10.87
CA ALA A 524 4.97 8.32 9.89
C ALA A 524 3.87 8.07 8.85
N VAL A 525 2.61 7.94 9.30
CA VAL A 525 1.44 7.80 8.42
C VAL A 525 1.31 9.03 7.50
N ALA A 526 1.50 10.24 8.04
CA ALA A 526 1.44 11.46 7.25
C ALA A 526 2.55 11.54 6.19
N MET A 527 3.79 11.14 6.53
CA MET A 527 4.92 11.07 5.60
C MET A 527 4.67 10.06 4.46
N ARG A 528 4.10 8.90 4.77
CA ARG A 528 3.70 7.92 3.75
C ARG A 528 2.63 8.50 2.84
N ARG A 529 1.58 9.09 3.44
CA ARG A 529 0.45 9.68 2.72
C ARG A 529 0.86 10.83 1.80
N GLU A 530 1.81 11.67 2.22
CA GLU A 530 2.44 12.70 1.38
C GLU A 530 2.94 12.10 0.06
N THR A 531 3.70 11.01 0.16
CA THR A 531 4.34 10.38 -1.01
C THR A 531 3.33 9.71 -1.92
N GLU A 532 2.32 9.06 -1.33
CA GLU A 532 1.20 8.47 -2.06
C GLU A 532 0.41 9.53 -2.82
N LEU A 533 -0.01 10.62 -2.17
CA LEU A 533 -0.74 11.72 -2.80
C LEU A 533 0.07 12.42 -3.88
N PHE A 534 1.38 12.59 -3.65
CA PHE A 534 2.27 13.15 -4.65
C PHE A 534 2.30 12.29 -5.92
N PHE A 535 2.43 10.97 -5.79
CA PHE A 535 2.39 10.06 -6.94
C PHE A 535 1.01 10.00 -7.60
N ASP A 536 -0.06 9.94 -6.82
CA ASP A 536 -1.45 9.96 -7.33
C ASP A 536 -1.69 11.22 -8.18
N ASN A 537 -1.21 12.38 -7.72
CA ASN A 537 -1.26 13.62 -8.49
C ASN A 537 -0.49 13.54 -9.82
N LEU A 538 0.70 12.91 -9.85
CA LEU A 538 1.44 12.75 -11.10
C LEU A 538 0.63 11.92 -12.12
N VAL A 539 -0.02 10.85 -11.65
CA VAL A 539 -0.83 9.97 -12.50
C VAL A 539 -2.11 10.66 -12.96
N ARG A 540 -2.88 11.27 -12.03
CA ARG A 540 -4.19 11.88 -12.32
C ARG A 540 -4.07 13.09 -13.25
N GLU A 541 -3.02 13.89 -13.08
CA GLU A 541 -2.80 15.13 -13.84
C GLU A 541 -1.89 14.91 -15.06
N ASP A 542 -1.55 13.66 -15.41
CA ASP A 542 -0.67 13.28 -16.54
C ASP A 542 0.64 14.09 -16.55
N ARG A 543 1.25 14.20 -15.36
CA ARG A 543 2.47 14.99 -15.13
C ARG A 543 3.71 14.23 -15.56
N SER A 544 4.79 14.95 -15.78
CA SER A 544 6.08 14.31 -16.07
C SER A 544 6.57 13.51 -14.86
N LEU A 545 6.98 12.27 -15.08
CA LEU A 545 7.65 11.45 -14.05
C LEU A 545 8.91 12.14 -13.49
N LEU A 546 9.55 13.02 -14.27
CA LEU A 546 10.74 13.77 -13.84
C LEU A 546 10.43 14.76 -12.69
N GLU A 547 9.16 15.09 -12.46
CA GLU A 547 8.74 15.85 -11.28
C GLU A 547 9.01 15.09 -9.98
N MET A 548 9.11 13.74 -10.01
CA MET A 548 9.54 12.97 -8.84
C MET A 548 10.88 13.43 -8.25
N TYR A 549 11.75 14.06 -9.05
CA TYR A 549 13.05 14.54 -8.61
C TYR A 549 13.11 16.05 -8.42
N SER A 550 12.27 16.79 -9.16
CA SER A 550 12.43 18.23 -9.34
C SER A 550 11.28 19.06 -8.77
N ALA A 551 10.15 18.43 -8.42
CA ALA A 551 8.97 19.12 -7.92
C ALA A 551 9.32 20.03 -6.74
N ASP A 552 8.87 21.27 -6.83
CA ASP A 552 8.97 22.32 -5.82
C ASP A 552 7.70 22.41 -4.98
N TYR A 553 6.91 21.35 -4.92
CA TYR A 553 5.67 21.25 -4.16
C TYR A 553 5.50 19.84 -3.60
N SER A 554 4.62 19.72 -2.60
CA SER A 554 4.17 18.44 -2.05
C SER A 554 2.75 18.54 -1.49
N PHE A 555 2.25 17.48 -0.88
CA PHE A 555 0.93 17.41 -0.25
C PHE A 555 1.09 17.29 1.26
N LEU A 556 0.69 18.34 1.97
CA LEU A 556 0.93 18.47 3.41
C LEU A 556 -0.38 18.71 4.16
N ASN A 557 -0.50 18.10 5.33
CA ASN A 557 -1.41 18.55 6.39
C ASN A 557 -0.63 19.36 7.44
N GLU A 558 -1.33 19.89 8.45
CA GLU A 558 -0.69 20.73 9.48
C GLU A 558 0.46 20.03 10.20
N ARG A 559 0.30 18.76 10.58
CA ARG A 559 1.34 17.99 11.26
C ARG A 559 2.63 17.93 10.45
N LEU A 560 2.52 17.58 9.17
CA LEU A 560 3.69 17.43 8.31
C LEU A 560 4.31 18.79 7.95
N ALA A 561 3.47 19.81 7.74
CA ALA A 561 3.92 21.18 7.52
C ALA A 561 4.70 21.73 8.73
N ASN A 562 4.22 21.50 9.95
CA ASN A 562 4.93 21.85 11.18
C ASN A 562 6.26 21.09 11.28
N HIS A 563 6.29 19.80 10.96
CA HIS A 563 7.52 19.02 10.94
C HIS A 563 8.55 19.51 9.90
N TYR A 564 8.08 20.16 8.82
CA TYR A 564 8.94 20.73 7.78
C TYR A 564 9.20 22.23 7.94
N ASP A 565 8.73 22.86 9.01
CA ASP A 565 8.80 24.31 9.24
C ASP A 565 8.14 25.13 8.10
N ILE A 566 7.03 24.64 7.57
CA ILE A 566 6.24 25.29 6.50
C ILE A 566 5.00 25.95 7.12
N PRO A 567 4.93 27.29 7.17
CA PRO A 567 3.81 28.00 7.78
C PRO A 567 2.57 28.01 6.88
N GLY A 568 1.39 28.25 7.46
CA GLY A 568 0.15 28.54 6.73
C GLY A 568 -0.70 27.33 6.35
N VAL A 569 -0.35 26.13 6.83
CA VAL A 569 -1.16 24.91 6.70
C VAL A 569 -1.81 24.61 8.05
N VAL A 570 -3.13 24.41 8.05
CA VAL A 570 -3.93 24.19 9.28
C VAL A 570 -4.95 23.08 9.04
N GLY A 571 -5.10 22.15 9.98
CA GLY A 571 -5.99 20.99 9.93
C GLY A 571 -5.36 19.74 9.32
N ASP A 572 -6.07 18.62 9.47
CA ASP A 572 -5.61 17.27 9.08
C ASP A 572 -5.70 16.99 7.58
N GLU A 573 -6.47 17.79 6.84
CA GLU A 573 -6.67 17.69 5.39
C GLU A 573 -5.37 17.99 4.63
N PHE A 574 -4.95 17.05 3.79
CA PHE A 574 -3.81 17.22 2.90
C PHE A 574 -4.14 18.20 1.78
N ARG A 575 -3.20 19.09 1.48
CA ARG A 575 -3.32 20.02 0.35
C ARG A 575 -1.99 20.22 -0.34
N ARG A 576 -2.04 20.57 -1.62
CA ARG A 576 -0.85 20.95 -2.39
C ARG A 576 -0.25 22.22 -1.79
N VAL A 577 1.04 22.18 -1.48
CA VAL A 577 1.81 23.30 -0.92
C VAL A 577 3.12 23.40 -1.67
N ASP A 578 3.43 24.60 -2.17
CA ASP A 578 4.73 24.88 -2.79
C ASP A 578 5.79 25.04 -1.68
N TYR A 579 6.96 24.44 -1.86
CA TYR A 579 8.06 24.54 -0.93
C TYR A 579 8.57 25.99 -0.88
N PRO A 580 8.67 26.60 0.32
CA PRO A 580 9.05 28.00 0.44
C PRO A 580 10.53 28.26 0.17
N ARG A 581 11.34 27.19 0.09
CA ARG A 581 12.80 27.22 -0.03
C ARG A 581 13.29 26.02 -0.87
N GLU A 582 14.53 26.07 -1.32
CA GLU A 582 15.08 25.08 -2.25
C GLU A 582 15.68 23.82 -1.58
N GLU A 583 15.65 23.69 -0.23
CA GLU A 583 16.28 22.55 0.44
C GLU A 583 15.51 21.23 0.26
N ARG A 584 14.25 21.28 -0.19
CA ARG A 584 13.42 20.10 -0.49
C ARG A 584 12.97 20.13 -1.94
N ARG A 585 13.16 19.01 -2.65
CA ARG A 585 12.64 18.80 -3.99
C ARG A 585 12.26 17.34 -4.21
N GLY A 586 11.10 17.14 -4.80
CA GLY A 586 10.56 15.82 -5.16
C GLY A 586 10.59 14.81 -4.00
N VAL A 587 10.55 13.53 -4.37
CA VAL A 587 10.46 12.39 -3.46
C VAL A 587 11.70 12.26 -2.56
N LEU A 588 12.86 12.76 -2.99
CA LEU A 588 14.09 12.76 -2.19
C LEU A 588 14.01 13.70 -0.99
N GLY A 589 13.11 14.68 -1.03
CA GLY A 589 12.81 15.59 0.07
C GLY A 589 11.71 15.09 1.02
N HIS A 590 11.03 13.99 0.72
CA HIS A 590 9.92 13.48 1.53
C HIS A 590 10.42 12.78 2.79
N GLY A 591 9.68 12.94 3.89
CA GLY A 591 10.03 12.36 5.20
C GLY A 591 10.04 10.84 5.19
N SER A 592 9.15 10.22 4.39
CA SER A 592 9.05 8.77 4.23
C SER A 592 10.39 8.18 3.74
N VAL A 593 10.95 8.76 2.68
CA VAL A 593 12.24 8.34 2.10
C VAL A 593 13.39 8.65 3.05
N LEU A 594 13.37 9.83 3.67
CA LEU A 594 14.45 10.25 4.57
C LEU A 594 14.55 9.36 5.82
N VAL A 595 13.41 8.92 6.38
CA VAL A 595 13.35 8.05 7.57
C VAL A 595 13.60 6.59 7.20
N GLN A 596 12.98 6.04 6.14
CA GLN A 596 13.22 4.63 5.77
C GLN A 596 14.68 4.36 5.38
N THR A 597 15.42 5.41 4.99
CA THR A 597 16.85 5.36 4.66
C THR A 597 17.74 5.83 5.82
N SER A 598 17.23 5.86 7.05
CA SER A 598 17.97 6.20 8.27
C SER A 598 18.09 5.01 9.22
N LEU A 599 18.81 5.23 10.31
CA LEU A 599 18.76 4.40 11.51
C LEU A 599 17.84 5.06 12.53
N GLY A 600 17.47 4.33 13.59
CA GLY A 600 16.62 4.87 14.65
C GLY A 600 17.26 6.04 15.41
N ASN A 601 18.58 6.13 15.48
CA ASN A 601 19.27 7.17 16.24
C ASN A 601 19.97 8.24 15.36
N ARG A 602 20.06 8.05 14.03
CA ARG A 602 20.77 8.98 13.12
C ARG A 602 20.42 8.78 11.65
N THR A 603 20.74 9.77 10.81
CA THR A 603 20.71 9.65 9.34
C THR A 603 21.80 8.72 8.80
N SER A 604 21.59 8.09 7.64
CA SER A 604 22.61 7.27 6.96
C SER A 604 22.72 7.60 5.46
N PRO A 605 23.76 8.34 5.03
CA PRO A 605 24.01 8.59 3.61
C PRO A 605 24.26 7.30 2.81
N VAL A 606 24.80 6.26 3.45
CA VAL A 606 25.08 4.96 2.80
C VAL A 606 23.78 4.25 2.46
N LEU A 607 22.85 4.13 3.41
CA LEU A 607 21.54 3.53 3.15
C LEU A 607 20.74 4.33 2.13
N ARG A 608 20.83 5.67 2.19
CA ARG A 608 20.19 6.55 1.20
C ARG A 608 20.75 6.37 -0.21
N GLY A 609 22.07 6.32 -0.35
CA GLY A 609 22.73 6.04 -1.64
C GLY A 609 22.37 4.66 -2.18
N LYS A 610 22.35 3.63 -1.32
CA LYS A 610 21.90 2.28 -1.68
C LYS A 610 20.46 2.29 -2.19
N TRP A 611 19.55 2.97 -1.49
CA TRP A 611 18.14 3.06 -1.89
C TRP A 611 18.00 3.75 -3.25
N VAL A 612 18.67 4.88 -3.49
CA VAL A 612 18.64 5.57 -4.81
C VAL A 612 19.12 4.63 -5.92
N MET A 613 20.24 3.96 -5.72
CA MET A 613 20.81 3.05 -6.72
C MET A 613 19.90 1.86 -7.01
N GLN A 614 19.30 1.28 -5.97
CA GLN A 614 18.47 0.09 -6.09
C GLN A 614 17.07 0.41 -6.63
N VAL A 615 16.40 1.41 -6.06
CA VAL A 615 14.97 1.69 -6.26
C VAL A 615 14.72 2.61 -7.45
N LEU A 616 15.57 3.62 -7.64
CA LEU A 616 15.37 4.62 -8.69
C LEU A 616 16.19 4.32 -9.94
N LEU A 617 17.39 3.75 -9.80
CA LEU A 617 18.31 3.51 -10.92
C LEU A 617 18.37 2.04 -11.38
N GLY A 618 17.73 1.10 -10.69
CA GLY A 618 17.77 -0.33 -11.05
C GLY A 618 19.18 -0.94 -11.01
N THR A 619 20.10 -0.37 -10.22
CA THR A 619 21.52 -0.72 -10.19
C THR A 619 22.02 -0.97 -8.76
N PRO A 620 21.48 -1.96 -8.02
CA PRO A 620 21.85 -2.19 -6.63
C PRO A 620 23.38 -2.34 -6.45
N PRO A 621 23.95 -1.79 -5.36
CA PRO A 621 25.36 -1.99 -5.06
C PRO A 621 25.66 -3.47 -4.79
N PRO A 622 26.91 -3.93 -5.00
CA PRO A 622 27.28 -5.30 -4.71
C PRO A 622 27.09 -5.62 -3.22
N ALA A 623 26.80 -6.88 -2.91
CA ALA A 623 26.73 -7.34 -1.53
C ALA A 623 28.06 -7.06 -0.79
N PRO A 624 28.01 -6.69 0.50
CA PRO A 624 29.23 -6.49 1.28
C PRO A 624 30.05 -7.79 1.33
N PRO A 625 31.40 -7.72 1.34
CA PRO A 625 32.23 -8.91 1.46
C PRO A 625 31.94 -9.66 2.76
N PRO A 626 32.02 -11.01 2.78
CA PRO A 626 31.83 -11.78 4.01
C PRO A 626 32.79 -11.33 5.12
N GLY A 627 32.26 -11.11 6.33
CA GLY A 627 33.07 -10.79 7.51
C GLY A 627 33.56 -9.35 7.61
N VAL A 628 33.13 -8.45 6.72
CA VAL A 628 33.31 -7.01 6.91
C VAL A 628 32.21 -6.53 7.86
N PRO A 629 32.55 -6.05 9.07
CA PRO A 629 31.54 -5.41 9.92
C PRO A 629 30.96 -4.21 9.17
N ASP A 630 29.68 -3.91 9.36
CA ASP A 630 29.11 -2.68 8.81
C ASP A 630 30.02 -1.51 9.17
N LEU A 631 30.19 -0.55 8.26
CA LEU A 631 31.08 0.62 8.42
C LEU A 631 30.79 1.42 9.71
N GLU A 632 29.66 1.13 10.33
CA GLU A 632 29.07 1.68 11.54
C GLU A 632 29.48 0.95 12.84
N ALA A 633 30.06 -0.25 12.75
CA ALA A 633 30.70 -0.96 13.86
C ALA A 633 32.20 -0.63 13.98
N THR A 634 32.70 0.27 13.14
CA THR A 634 33.99 0.94 13.29
C THR A 634 33.74 2.37 13.76
N ASP A 635 34.39 2.74 14.87
CA ASP A 635 34.11 3.90 15.74
C ASP A 635 33.81 5.27 15.09
N GLU A 636 33.02 6.05 15.85
CA GLU A 636 32.92 7.52 15.90
C GLU A 636 33.49 8.31 14.71
N THR A 637 32.61 8.75 13.81
CA THR A 637 32.90 9.92 12.96
C THR A 637 32.23 11.13 13.59
N GLU A 638 33.01 11.88 14.37
CA GLU A 638 32.70 13.28 14.69
C GLU A 638 32.48 14.05 13.38
N GLY A 639 31.25 14.52 13.17
CA GLY A 639 30.93 15.45 12.10
C GLY A 639 31.65 16.77 12.34
N THR A 640 32.37 17.25 11.32
CA THR A 640 32.81 18.65 11.23
C THR A 640 31.75 19.50 10.58
#